data_AF-A0A0D9WAV6-F1
#
_entry.id   AF-A0A0D9WAV6-F1
#
_cell.length_a   1.000
_cell.length_b   1.000
_cell.length_c   1.000
_cell.angle_alpha   90.00
_cell.angle_beta   90.00
_cell.angle_gamma   90.00
#
_symmetry.space_group_name_H-M   'P 1'
#
loop_
_entity.id
_entity.type
_entity.pdbx_description
1 polymer ?
#
loop_
_entity_poly.entity_id
_entity_poly.type
_entity_poly.pdbx_seq_one_letter_code
_entity_poly.pdbx_strand_id
1 'polypeptide(L)'
;MMSAGAMFLVFLGRPSSSATGPTDQGHSLRLFGAMFKNSWCDLVDEGFLIQDAGGWARRVELHQQQQISDTNSWQYVQSKFLKMMLHALEETLDKIQLPRQMGKKPLLTAADLGCSCGHNTLVIADVIVHYMTKLCGTGRDRNTIIAVDPEFCFYFSDLPSNDFNTLFHLLPNSDDSTGVAGGRSYFAAAVPGSFHGRLFPERSINVFTSTFSLQWLSQVPEEVVDKRSVAYNKGKVFVHDASVATGEAYQRQFQSDMARFLRCRATELKHGGVVFLICLGRQSSADPTNQGCVQLLYGVMFEESWSDLVKEGMVDDGSKMDSFNVPVYAATLEEFRETIDANGSFQVNRLELVMGIPPVVNNPKDRRAVGLTVANYLRSLLGPLVDANVGRALADELFIRVQRHAEVRTEGLLDEMHFPHIGGQGESSYLKNSQAQSQNLQMMMHALEETLEKVHLHPRGPGKLLLTAADLGCSCGRNTLIIADAIVQHITKLCHTYRGKDGDNDDVDPEFFFYFSDLPNNDFNTLFHLLPQHAAAADDGNGRRYFAAAVPGSFHDRLFPERSINVFTSTFCLHWLSQVPKEVADKLSPAYNKGKVFVHSASEETGVAYRRQFQSDMARFLRCRAKEMKPGGAMFLVFLGRPSSSTGPTDQGHSLRLFGAMFEDSWRDLIGEGIVDAERMDSFNVPSYAATLEEFREVVDDDGSFVVNRLELVMGGRVAVDGDSDDRRAVGRRVANNQRSVFGPLVEAHIGKALADELFVRVQSRAEACAEEIVDEMRVHMHIVCSLSLA
;
A
#
# COMPACT_ATOMS: atom_id res chain seq x y z
N MET A 1 12.61 -34.36 -52.04
CA MET A 1 11.67 -35.35 -52.62
C MET A 1 10.59 -35.59 -51.56
N MET A 2 9.30 -35.41 -51.90
CA MET A 2 8.04 -35.75 -51.18
C MET A 2 8.04 -35.76 -49.62
N SER A 3 7.28 -34.96 -48.85
CA SER A 3 5.89 -34.43 -48.91
C SER A 3 4.76 -35.36 -48.41
N ALA A 4 4.05 -34.91 -47.36
CA ALA A 4 2.59 -34.98 -47.10
C ALA A 4 2.36 -34.61 -45.60
N GLY A 5 1.44 -33.73 -45.15
CA GLY A 5 0.19 -33.20 -45.73
C GLY A 5 -1.03 -33.90 -45.07
N ALA A 6 -2.23 -33.33 -44.85
CA ALA A 6 -2.81 -31.97 -44.88
C ALA A 6 -4.12 -32.02 -44.01
N MET A 7 -5.01 -31.03 -43.82
CA MET A 7 -5.25 -29.65 -44.31
C MET A 7 -6.06 -28.88 -43.22
N PHE A 8 -6.46 -27.60 -43.33
CA PHE A 8 -7.59 -27.09 -44.13
C PHE A 8 -7.45 -25.58 -44.43
N LEU A 9 -7.86 -25.16 -45.64
CA LEU A 9 -8.05 -23.76 -46.02
C LEU A 9 -9.48 -23.27 -45.74
N VAL A 10 -9.64 -21.97 -45.50
CA VAL A 10 -10.81 -21.20 -45.98
C VAL A 10 -10.32 -19.90 -46.65
N PHE A 11 -10.81 -19.64 -47.87
CA PHE A 11 -10.57 -18.43 -48.65
C PHE A 11 -11.70 -17.42 -48.44
N LEU A 12 -11.37 -16.18 -48.05
CA LEU A 12 -12.01 -14.91 -48.42
C LEU A 12 -10.94 -13.83 -48.13
N GLY A 13 -10.63 -12.80 -48.91
CA GLY A 13 -11.23 -12.20 -50.10
C GLY A 13 -10.75 -10.74 -50.08
N ARG A 14 -9.94 -10.29 -51.05
CA ARG A 14 -9.45 -8.88 -51.08
C ARG A 14 -10.62 -7.92 -51.31
N PRO A 15 -10.56 -6.73 -50.69
CA PRO A 15 -10.63 -5.51 -51.51
C PRO A 15 -9.33 -4.70 -51.49
N SER A 16 -9.22 -3.78 -52.45
CA SER A 16 -8.08 -2.91 -52.74
C SER A 16 -8.42 -1.43 -52.58
N SER A 17 -7.46 -0.55 -52.88
CA SER A 17 -7.47 0.93 -52.81
C SER A 17 -7.28 1.50 -51.40
N SER A 18 -6.28 2.34 -51.06
CA SER A 18 -5.46 3.38 -51.73
C SER A 18 -6.01 4.81 -51.59
N ALA A 19 -5.45 5.55 -50.64
CA ALA A 19 -5.40 7.01 -50.65
C ALA A 19 -4.15 7.49 -49.91
N THR A 20 -3.43 8.44 -50.50
CA THR A 20 -2.20 9.05 -49.96
C THR A 20 -2.44 10.54 -49.76
N GLY A 21 -2.06 11.10 -48.61
CA GLY A 21 -2.19 12.54 -48.30
C GLY A 21 -1.37 12.89 -47.06
N PRO A 22 -0.81 14.11 -46.95
CA PRO A 22 0.45 14.31 -46.23
C PRO A 22 0.32 14.66 -44.74
N THR A 23 1.46 14.49 -44.08
CA THR A 23 1.80 14.92 -42.72
C THR A 23 1.50 16.39 -42.44
N ASP A 24 0.97 16.65 -41.24
CA ASP A 24 1.13 17.94 -40.55
C ASP A 24 1.79 17.69 -39.18
N GLN A 25 2.78 18.51 -38.83
CA GLN A 25 3.55 18.38 -37.58
C GLN A 25 3.14 19.49 -36.61
N GLY A 26 2.26 19.15 -35.65
CA GLY A 26 1.92 20.04 -34.56
C GLY A 26 0.92 19.39 -33.60
N HIS A 27 1.19 19.52 -32.29
CA HIS A 27 0.31 19.11 -31.18
C HIS A 27 0.05 17.58 -31.02
N SER A 28 0.92 16.90 -30.27
CA SER A 28 0.52 15.69 -29.52
C SER A 28 1.37 15.49 -28.27
N LEU A 29 0.84 15.89 -27.11
CA LEU A 29 1.41 15.59 -25.79
C LEU A 29 0.31 15.33 -24.73
N ARG A 30 -0.91 15.02 -25.19
CA ARG A 30 -2.09 14.69 -24.37
C ARG A 30 -3.07 13.81 -25.15
N LEU A 31 -2.76 12.53 -25.39
CA LEU A 31 -3.71 11.54 -25.94
C LEU A 31 -3.12 10.10 -25.98
N PHE A 32 -2.82 9.48 -24.84
CA PHE A 32 -2.51 8.03 -24.81
C PHE A 32 -3.08 7.22 -23.63
N GLY A 33 -3.87 7.85 -22.76
CA GLY A 33 -4.68 7.16 -21.74
C GLY A 33 -6.14 6.89 -22.15
N ALA A 34 -6.49 7.06 -23.43
CA ALA A 34 -7.89 7.17 -23.87
C ALA A 34 -8.52 5.89 -24.47
N MET A 35 -7.75 4.96 -25.05
CA MET A 35 -8.34 3.81 -25.78
C MET A 35 -8.50 2.51 -24.99
N PHE A 36 -7.86 2.36 -23.82
CA PHE A 36 -8.34 1.40 -22.81
C PHE A 36 -9.49 1.97 -21.95
N LYS A 37 -9.71 3.29 -22.02
CA LYS A 37 -10.75 4.00 -21.28
C LYS A 37 -12.12 3.84 -21.96
N ASN A 38 -12.19 4.03 -23.27
CA ASN A 38 -13.44 4.06 -24.06
C ASN A 38 -14.06 2.68 -24.40
N SER A 39 -13.80 1.65 -23.59
CA SER A 39 -14.58 0.39 -23.59
C SER A 39 -14.79 -0.17 -22.19
N TRP A 40 -14.30 0.54 -21.17
CA TRP A 40 -14.39 0.15 -19.75
C TRP A 40 -15.01 1.26 -18.89
N CYS A 41 -14.86 2.55 -19.25
CA CYS A 41 -15.55 3.65 -18.55
C CYS A 41 -17.04 3.77 -18.91
N ASP A 42 -17.43 3.46 -20.14
CA ASP A 42 -18.84 3.48 -20.59
C ASP A 42 -19.74 2.53 -19.78
N LEU A 43 -19.16 1.55 -19.05
CA LEU A 43 -19.84 0.62 -18.15
C LEU A 43 -19.91 1.09 -16.68
N VAL A 44 -19.26 2.20 -16.33
CA VAL A 44 -19.15 2.72 -14.95
C VAL A 44 -19.86 4.07 -14.80
N ASP A 45 -19.92 4.88 -15.86
CA ASP A 45 -20.63 6.18 -15.84
C ASP A 45 -22.17 6.04 -15.92
N GLU A 46 -22.70 4.86 -16.29
CA GLU A 46 -24.13 4.51 -16.12
C GLU A 46 -24.29 3.58 -14.90
N GLY A 47 -24.86 4.10 -13.80
CA GLY A 47 -24.89 3.42 -12.49
C GLY A 47 -25.77 2.16 -12.42
N PHE A 48 -25.22 1.01 -12.83
CA PHE A 48 -25.93 -0.27 -12.87
C PHE A 48 -25.54 -1.26 -11.77
N LEU A 49 -26.56 -1.85 -11.14
CA LEU A 49 -26.45 -2.85 -10.08
C LEU A 49 -25.94 -4.20 -10.60
N ILE A 50 -24.86 -4.72 -10.00
CA ILE A 50 -24.34 -6.06 -10.27
C ILE A 50 -25.20 -7.11 -9.54
N GLN A 51 -25.97 -7.90 -10.28
CA GLN A 51 -26.85 -8.94 -9.72
C GLN A 51 -26.33 -10.38 -9.86
N ASP A 52 -25.42 -10.67 -10.80
CA ASP A 52 -24.65 -11.92 -10.86
C ASP A 52 -23.36 -11.82 -11.72
N ALA A 53 -22.36 -12.64 -11.40
CA ALA A 53 -21.12 -12.74 -12.19
C ALA A 53 -21.34 -13.38 -13.57
N GLY A 54 -22.30 -14.29 -13.69
CA GLY A 54 -22.67 -14.94 -14.95
C GLY A 54 -23.27 -13.99 -15.98
N GLY A 55 -23.98 -12.95 -15.53
CA GLY A 55 -24.46 -11.85 -16.36
C GLY A 55 -23.43 -10.73 -16.53
N TRP A 56 -22.45 -10.56 -15.65
CA TRP A 56 -21.31 -9.67 -15.90
C TRP A 56 -20.47 -10.17 -17.08
N ALA A 57 -20.04 -11.44 -17.05
CA ALA A 57 -19.28 -12.05 -18.13
C ALA A 57 -20.02 -12.00 -19.49
N ARG A 58 -21.35 -12.16 -19.48
CA ARG A 58 -22.21 -12.06 -20.67
C ARG A 58 -22.45 -10.61 -21.16
N ARG A 59 -22.34 -9.61 -20.28
CA ARG A 59 -22.50 -8.19 -20.62
C ARG A 59 -21.20 -7.54 -21.08
N VAL A 60 -20.05 -7.96 -20.53
CA VAL A 60 -18.73 -7.71 -21.14
C VAL A 60 -18.71 -8.27 -22.57
N GLU A 61 -19.25 -9.47 -22.79
CA GLU A 61 -19.46 -10.05 -24.13
C GLU A 61 -20.32 -9.16 -25.05
N LEU A 62 -21.48 -8.68 -24.60
CA LEU A 62 -22.35 -7.80 -25.40
C LEU A 62 -21.72 -6.45 -25.74
N HIS A 63 -21.05 -5.80 -24.77
CA HIS A 63 -20.44 -4.49 -24.97
C HIS A 63 -19.18 -4.57 -25.85
N GLN A 64 -18.45 -5.69 -25.80
CA GLN A 64 -17.36 -5.99 -26.75
C GLN A 64 -17.91 -6.38 -28.13
N GLN A 65 -19.02 -7.12 -28.21
CA GLN A 65 -19.64 -7.50 -29.49
C GLN A 65 -20.10 -6.31 -30.34
N GLN A 66 -20.56 -5.21 -29.72
CA GLN A 66 -20.97 -4.01 -30.46
C GLN A 66 -19.80 -3.22 -31.08
N GLN A 67 -18.54 -3.54 -30.76
CA GLN A 67 -17.35 -2.95 -31.41
C GLN A 67 -16.65 -3.90 -32.41
N ILE A 68 -17.20 -5.08 -32.70
CA ILE A 68 -16.55 -6.05 -33.60
C ILE A 68 -16.71 -5.65 -35.06
N SER A 69 -15.58 -5.30 -35.69
CA SER A 69 -15.32 -5.61 -37.10
C SER A 69 -14.31 -6.77 -37.16
N ASP A 70 -14.46 -7.67 -38.13
CA ASP A 70 -13.96 -9.07 -38.17
C ASP A 70 -12.42 -9.31 -38.09
N THR A 71 -11.69 -8.80 -37.08
CA THR A 71 -10.20 -8.87 -37.08
C THR A 71 -9.45 -9.20 -35.78
N ASN A 72 -10.06 -9.27 -34.58
CA ASN A 72 -9.30 -9.46 -33.32
C ASN A 72 -9.52 -10.82 -32.62
N SER A 73 -8.79 -11.85 -33.04
CA SER A 73 -8.74 -13.17 -32.37
C SER A 73 -8.15 -13.14 -30.95
N TRP A 74 -7.26 -12.19 -30.65
CA TRP A 74 -6.47 -12.19 -29.42
C TRP A 74 -7.24 -11.76 -28.16
N GLN A 75 -8.17 -10.81 -28.27
CA GLN A 75 -9.03 -10.39 -27.16
C GLN A 75 -9.92 -11.54 -26.66
N TYR A 76 -10.38 -12.41 -27.58
CA TYR A 76 -11.13 -13.62 -27.25
C TYR A 76 -10.29 -14.65 -26.47
N VAL A 77 -9.02 -14.84 -26.85
CA VAL A 77 -8.10 -15.76 -26.16
C VAL A 77 -7.79 -15.27 -24.73
N GLN A 78 -7.61 -13.96 -24.54
CA GLN A 78 -7.43 -13.35 -23.21
C GLN A 78 -8.62 -13.56 -22.27
N SER A 79 -9.83 -13.32 -22.76
CA SER A 79 -11.07 -13.62 -22.03
C SER A 79 -11.09 -15.09 -21.56
N LYS A 80 -10.61 -16.01 -22.38
CA LYS A 80 -10.58 -17.45 -22.08
C LYS A 80 -9.58 -17.84 -20.98
N PHE A 81 -8.34 -17.33 -21.01
CA PHE A 81 -7.35 -17.61 -19.96
C PHE A 81 -7.72 -16.97 -18.62
N LEU A 82 -8.23 -15.73 -18.63
CA LEU A 82 -8.75 -15.11 -17.42
C LEU A 82 -9.93 -15.91 -16.84
N LYS A 83 -10.92 -16.31 -17.67
CA LYS A 83 -12.02 -17.20 -17.25
C LYS A 83 -11.51 -18.51 -16.64
N MET A 84 -10.44 -19.08 -17.19
CA MET A 84 -9.81 -20.31 -16.67
C MET A 84 -9.09 -20.11 -15.34
N MET A 85 -8.30 -19.04 -15.17
CA MET A 85 -7.65 -18.70 -13.90
C MET A 85 -8.70 -18.45 -12.80
N LEU A 86 -9.73 -17.66 -13.11
CA LEU A 86 -10.84 -17.40 -12.20
C LEU A 86 -11.57 -18.68 -11.81
N HIS A 87 -11.83 -19.57 -12.78
CA HIS A 87 -12.47 -20.86 -12.49
C HIS A 87 -11.61 -21.77 -11.60
N ALA A 88 -10.30 -21.83 -11.82
CA ALA A 88 -9.39 -22.60 -10.94
C ALA A 88 -9.28 -22.00 -9.52
N LEU A 89 -9.40 -20.66 -9.40
CA LEU A 89 -9.52 -19.98 -8.11
C LEU A 89 -10.85 -20.32 -7.42
N GLU A 90 -11.99 -20.28 -8.13
CA GLU A 90 -13.29 -20.71 -7.62
C GLU A 90 -13.28 -22.18 -7.14
N GLU A 91 -12.72 -23.11 -7.93
CA GLU A 91 -12.56 -24.53 -7.54
C GLU A 91 -11.70 -24.70 -6.28
N THR A 92 -10.71 -23.82 -6.08
CA THR A 92 -9.86 -23.81 -4.89
C THR A 92 -10.60 -23.27 -3.68
N LEU A 93 -11.37 -22.18 -3.85
CA LEU A 93 -12.23 -21.62 -2.80
C LEU A 93 -13.34 -22.61 -2.39
N ASP A 94 -13.84 -23.44 -3.31
CA ASP A 94 -14.84 -24.48 -3.01
C ASP A 94 -14.35 -25.57 -2.02
N LYS A 95 -13.02 -25.65 -1.79
CA LYS A 95 -12.39 -26.55 -0.80
C LYS A 95 -12.26 -25.94 0.59
N ILE A 96 -12.51 -24.63 0.75
CA ILE A 96 -12.32 -23.95 2.02
C ILE A 96 -13.34 -24.42 3.07
N GLN A 97 -12.87 -24.63 4.30
CA GLN A 97 -13.73 -24.97 5.44
C GLN A 97 -13.93 -23.71 6.29
N LEU A 98 -15.05 -23.02 6.09
CA LEU A 98 -15.38 -21.83 6.86
C LEU A 98 -15.83 -22.20 8.28
N PRO A 99 -15.39 -21.45 9.32
CA PRO A 99 -15.76 -21.74 10.70
C PRO A 99 -17.26 -21.54 10.93
N ARG A 100 -17.94 -22.59 11.40
CA ARG A 100 -19.35 -22.52 11.81
C ARG A 100 -19.44 -21.86 13.19
N GLN A 101 -19.81 -20.58 13.25
CA GLN A 101 -20.12 -19.88 14.51
C GLN A 101 -21.56 -19.37 14.51
N MET A 102 -22.35 -19.72 15.53
CA MET A 102 -23.68 -19.12 15.74
C MET A 102 -23.53 -17.74 16.40
N GLY A 103 -24.32 -16.77 15.94
CA GLY A 103 -24.53 -15.50 16.66
C GLY A 103 -23.36 -14.51 16.69
N LYS A 104 -22.30 -14.73 15.91
CA LYS A 104 -21.20 -13.76 15.72
C LYS A 104 -20.92 -13.56 14.24
N LYS A 105 -20.65 -12.31 13.85
CA LYS A 105 -20.19 -11.93 12.51
C LYS A 105 -18.81 -12.57 12.25
N PRO A 106 -18.64 -13.47 11.27
CA PRO A 106 -17.36 -14.14 11.06
C PRO A 106 -16.38 -13.23 10.29
N LEU A 107 -15.15 -13.11 10.79
CA LEU A 107 -14.06 -12.42 10.09
C LEU A 107 -13.30 -13.41 9.19
N LEU A 108 -13.37 -13.16 7.88
CA LEU A 108 -12.70 -13.92 6.84
C LEU A 108 -11.49 -13.11 6.32
N THR A 109 -10.35 -13.77 6.16
CA THR A 109 -9.07 -13.12 5.84
C THR A 109 -8.43 -13.71 4.61
N ALA A 110 -8.08 -12.89 3.62
CA ALA A 110 -7.40 -13.32 2.40
C ALA A 110 -6.16 -12.45 2.13
N ALA A 111 -5.15 -13.01 1.48
CA ALA A 111 -3.93 -12.29 1.16
C ALA A 111 -3.40 -12.63 -0.24
N ASP A 112 -3.08 -11.61 -1.03
CA ASP A 112 -2.37 -11.73 -2.31
C ASP A 112 -0.87 -11.46 -2.11
N LEU A 113 -0.02 -12.38 -2.59
CA LEU A 113 1.41 -12.42 -2.32
C LEU A 113 2.21 -12.15 -3.60
N GLY A 114 2.89 -11.01 -3.63
CA GLY A 114 3.44 -10.41 -4.84
C GLY A 114 2.37 -9.66 -5.63
N CYS A 115 1.62 -8.79 -4.95
CA CYS A 115 0.44 -8.11 -5.47
C CYS A 115 0.75 -6.98 -6.48
N SER A 116 1.99 -6.47 -6.50
CA SER A 116 2.37 -5.25 -7.22
C SER A 116 1.48 -4.05 -6.85
N CYS A 117 1.25 -3.12 -7.78
CA CYS A 117 0.49 -1.88 -7.58
C CYS A 117 -0.67 -1.67 -8.58
N GLY A 118 -0.92 -2.61 -9.49
CA GLY A 118 -1.92 -2.48 -10.55
C GLY A 118 -3.30 -3.09 -10.22
N HIS A 119 -4.31 -2.76 -11.03
CA HIS A 119 -5.70 -3.22 -10.86
C HIS A 119 -5.89 -4.75 -10.76
N ASN A 120 -4.93 -5.57 -11.23
CA ASN A 120 -5.02 -7.03 -11.21
C ASN A 120 -5.26 -7.59 -9.80
N THR A 121 -4.55 -7.07 -8.78
CA THR A 121 -4.70 -7.56 -7.40
C THR A 121 -6.06 -7.17 -6.80
N LEU A 122 -6.61 -6.02 -7.19
CA LEU A 122 -7.95 -5.59 -6.77
C LEU A 122 -9.03 -6.51 -7.34
N VAL A 123 -8.93 -6.91 -8.61
CA VAL A 123 -9.85 -7.88 -9.23
C VAL A 123 -9.77 -9.26 -8.53
N ILE A 124 -8.58 -9.71 -8.16
CA ILE A 124 -8.40 -10.95 -7.38
C ILE A 124 -9.07 -10.82 -6.01
N ALA A 125 -8.91 -9.68 -5.34
CA ALA A 125 -9.56 -9.40 -4.06
C ALA A 125 -11.10 -9.41 -4.16
N ASP A 126 -11.66 -8.69 -5.13
CA ASP A 126 -13.11 -8.64 -5.37
C ASP A 126 -13.69 -10.03 -5.65
N VAL A 127 -13.02 -10.84 -6.47
CA VAL A 127 -13.44 -12.22 -6.79
C VAL A 127 -13.44 -13.11 -5.54
N ILE A 128 -12.37 -13.08 -4.74
CA ILE A 128 -12.27 -13.89 -3.52
C ILE A 128 -13.35 -13.47 -2.52
N VAL A 129 -13.53 -12.16 -2.28
CA VAL A 129 -14.53 -11.63 -1.35
C VAL A 129 -15.94 -11.95 -1.82
N HIS A 130 -16.26 -11.74 -3.10
CA HIS A 130 -17.57 -12.07 -3.66
C HIS A 130 -17.89 -13.57 -3.54
N TYR A 131 -16.95 -14.44 -3.91
CA TYR A 131 -17.16 -15.88 -3.88
C TYR A 131 -17.29 -16.41 -2.44
N MET A 132 -16.45 -15.94 -1.52
CA MET A 132 -16.55 -16.32 -0.10
C MET A 132 -17.84 -15.80 0.54
N THR A 133 -18.33 -14.61 0.17
CA THR A 133 -19.65 -14.08 0.60
C THR A 133 -20.77 -15.01 0.14
N LYS A 134 -20.73 -15.45 -1.13
CA LYS A 134 -21.68 -16.42 -1.68
C LYS A 134 -21.61 -17.77 -0.97
N LEU A 135 -20.42 -18.27 -0.62
CA LEU A 135 -20.26 -19.51 0.15
C LEU A 135 -20.90 -19.41 1.56
N CYS A 136 -20.82 -18.25 2.21
CA CYS A 136 -21.53 -17.99 3.46
C CYS A 136 -23.06 -17.94 3.28
N GLY A 137 -23.55 -17.21 2.26
CA GLY A 137 -24.99 -17.01 2.05
C GLY A 137 -25.74 -18.25 1.51
N THR A 138 -25.07 -19.15 0.80
CA THR A 138 -25.72 -20.28 0.10
C THR A 138 -25.94 -21.54 0.95
N GLY A 139 -25.67 -21.48 2.26
CA GLY A 139 -26.06 -22.44 3.29
C GLY A 139 -26.28 -23.89 2.82
N ARG A 140 -25.21 -24.72 2.80
CA ARG A 140 -25.27 -26.16 2.43
C ARG A 140 -26.18 -27.03 3.33
N ASP A 141 -26.96 -26.45 4.23
CA ASP A 141 -27.96 -27.13 5.05
C ASP A 141 -29.17 -26.21 5.31
N ARG A 142 -30.40 -26.68 5.02
CA ARG A 142 -31.64 -25.86 5.04
C ARG A 142 -32.17 -25.51 6.44
N ASN A 143 -31.50 -25.94 7.50
CA ASN A 143 -32.01 -25.95 8.87
C ASN A 143 -31.29 -25.00 9.86
N THR A 144 -30.54 -24.00 9.37
CA THR A 144 -29.93 -22.98 10.24
C THR A 144 -30.33 -21.58 9.79
N ILE A 145 -31.01 -20.85 10.69
CA ILE A 145 -31.60 -19.54 10.44
C ILE A 145 -30.69 -18.45 11.03
N ILE A 146 -30.60 -17.31 10.34
CA ILE A 146 -29.71 -16.14 10.62
C ILE A 146 -28.21 -16.40 10.36
N ALA A 147 -27.82 -16.31 9.09
CA ALA A 147 -26.43 -15.97 8.74
C ALA A 147 -26.26 -14.45 8.86
N VAL A 148 -25.29 -14.00 9.64
CA VAL A 148 -24.84 -12.59 9.64
C VAL A 148 -23.75 -12.47 8.58
N ASP A 149 -23.84 -11.44 7.72
CA ASP A 149 -22.85 -11.24 6.64
C ASP A 149 -21.42 -11.16 7.19
N PRO A 150 -20.45 -11.93 6.66
CA PRO A 150 -19.06 -11.87 7.09
C PRO A 150 -18.46 -10.48 6.97
N GLU A 151 -17.44 -10.19 7.77
CA GLU A 151 -16.48 -9.13 7.44
C GLU A 151 -15.26 -9.73 6.76
N PHE A 152 -14.71 -8.99 5.80
CA PHE A 152 -13.51 -9.38 5.07
C PHE A 152 -12.37 -8.43 5.37
N CYS A 153 -11.18 -8.99 5.62
CA CYS A 153 -9.93 -8.24 5.54
C CYS A 153 -9.06 -8.85 4.43
N PHE A 154 -8.69 -8.03 3.46
CA PHE A 154 -7.84 -8.41 2.33
C PHE A 154 -6.46 -7.74 2.48
N TYR A 155 -5.41 -8.56 2.43
CA TYR A 155 -4.03 -8.13 2.60
C TYR A 155 -3.31 -8.16 1.25
N PHE A 156 -2.74 -7.02 0.87
CA PHE A 156 -1.91 -6.86 -0.32
C PHE A 156 -0.44 -6.93 0.09
N SER A 157 0.26 -8.02 -0.21
CA SER A 157 1.64 -8.21 0.24
C SER A 157 2.64 -8.19 -0.91
N ASP A 158 3.73 -7.48 -0.71
CA ASP A 158 4.86 -7.40 -1.63
C ASP A 158 6.11 -6.92 -0.87
N LEU A 159 7.25 -6.87 -1.55
CA LEU A 159 8.48 -6.30 -1.02
C LEU A 159 8.28 -4.83 -0.61
N PRO A 160 9.02 -4.31 0.40
CA PRO A 160 8.93 -2.89 0.80
C PRO A 160 9.17 -1.87 -0.33
N SER A 161 9.83 -2.30 -1.41
CA SER A 161 10.11 -1.52 -2.62
C SER A 161 8.94 -1.42 -3.61
N ASN A 162 7.83 -2.15 -3.40
CA ASN A 162 6.62 -2.05 -4.23
C ASN A 162 5.90 -0.70 -4.00
N ASP A 163 5.27 -0.15 -5.03
CA ASP A 163 4.54 1.11 -4.97
C ASP A 163 3.12 0.93 -4.38
N PHE A 164 3.07 0.75 -3.06
CA PHE A 164 1.83 0.66 -2.31
C PHE A 164 1.05 1.98 -2.31
N ASN A 165 1.73 3.12 -2.47
CA ASN A 165 1.08 4.42 -2.63
C ASN A 165 0.19 4.47 -3.88
N THR A 166 0.68 4.01 -5.04
CA THR A 166 -0.15 3.84 -6.25
C THR A 166 -1.29 2.87 -6.00
N LEU A 167 -1.05 1.72 -5.36
CA LEU A 167 -2.11 0.75 -5.03
C LEU A 167 -3.23 1.39 -4.18
N PHE A 168 -2.86 2.17 -3.17
CA PHE A 168 -3.81 2.82 -2.27
C PHE A 168 -4.65 3.92 -2.94
N HIS A 169 -4.11 4.58 -3.96
CA HIS A 169 -4.89 5.50 -4.81
C HIS A 169 -5.85 4.79 -5.78
N LEU A 170 -5.65 3.49 -6.05
CA LEU A 170 -6.56 2.68 -6.88
C LEU A 170 -7.66 1.96 -6.07
N LEU A 171 -7.54 1.89 -4.73
CA LEU A 171 -8.55 1.24 -3.90
C LEU A 171 -9.89 1.99 -3.97
N PRO A 172 -11.02 1.31 -4.30
CA PRO A 172 -12.34 1.93 -4.21
C PRO A 172 -12.69 2.31 -2.77
N ASN A 173 -13.52 3.35 -2.63
CA ASN A 173 -14.11 3.75 -1.35
C ASN A 173 -14.95 2.60 -0.77
N SER A 174 -14.98 2.44 0.56
CA SER A 174 -15.77 1.38 1.20
C SER A 174 -17.28 1.66 1.13
N ASP A 175 -18.09 0.61 0.98
CA ASP A 175 -19.56 0.74 0.99
C ASP A 175 -20.07 1.43 2.28
N ASP A 176 -19.45 1.09 3.43
CA ASP A 176 -19.69 1.67 4.76
C ASP A 176 -19.56 3.22 4.81
N SER A 177 -18.80 3.83 3.87
CA SER A 177 -18.50 5.27 3.89
C SER A 177 -19.50 6.16 3.13
N THR A 178 -20.28 5.59 2.20
CA THR A 178 -21.14 6.39 1.29
C THR A 178 -22.57 5.89 1.16
N GLY A 179 -22.87 4.62 1.48
CA GLY A 179 -24.20 4.03 1.25
C GLY A 179 -24.59 3.92 -0.23
N VAL A 180 -23.63 4.12 -1.14
CA VAL A 180 -23.81 3.95 -2.59
C VAL A 180 -23.44 2.50 -2.94
N ALA A 181 -24.34 1.79 -3.62
CA ALA A 181 -24.06 0.44 -4.08
C ALA A 181 -22.98 0.45 -5.18
N GLY A 182 -21.84 -0.20 -4.91
CA GLY A 182 -20.73 -0.32 -5.86
C GLY A 182 -19.35 0.05 -5.30
N GLY A 183 -19.22 0.21 -3.98
CA GLY A 183 -17.93 0.39 -3.31
C GLY A 183 -17.24 -0.92 -2.97
N ARG A 184 -16.19 -0.80 -2.16
CA ARG A 184 -15.37 -1.90 -1.65
C ARG A 184 -16.03 -2.53 -0.43
N SER A 185 -16.30 -3.83 -0.51
CA SER A 185 -16.97 -4.62 0.53
C SER A 185 -16.03 -5.28 1.56
N TYR A 186 -14.76 -4.87 1.59
CA TYR A 186 -13.72 -5.39 2.48
C TYR A 186 -12.83 -4.31 3.09
N PHE A 187 -12.23 -4.61 4.24
CA PHE A 187 -11.11 -3.85 4.81
C PHE A 187 -9.83 -4.22 4.05
N ALA A 188 -9.01 -3.22 3.71
CA ALA A 188 -7.81 -3.39 2.90
C ALA A 188 -6.56 -2.99 3.70
N ALA A 189 -5.48 -3.76 3.60
CA ALA A 189 -4.21 -3.42 4.23
C ALA A 189 -3.02 -3.89 3.38
N ALA A 190 -1.91 -3.12 3.34
CA ALA A 190 -0.68 -3.53 2.67
C ALA A 190 0.33 -4.14 3.66
N VAL A 191 0.97 -5.26 3.30
CA VAL A 191 1.90 -6.01 4.16
C VAL A 191 3.30 -6.03 3.53
N PRO A 192 4.24 -5.18 3.99
CA PRO A 192 5.58 -5.10 3.43
C PRO A 192 6.47 -6.24 3.92
N GLY A 193 7.03 -7.01 2.99
CA GLY A 193 8.02 -8.05 3.28
C GLY A 193 8.15 -9.08 2.17
N SER A 194 9.20 -9.89 2.24
CA SER A 194 9.34 -11.04 1.33
C SER A 194 8.44 -12.20 1.76
N PHE A 195 7.62 -12.70 0.84
CA PHE A 195 6.82 -13.91 1.08
C PHE A 195 7.68 -15.18 1.24
N HIS A 196 8.98 -15.14 0.96
CA HIS A 196 9.93 -16.19 1.33
C HIS A 196 10.23 -16.26 2.84
N GLY A 197 9.59 -15.40 3.64
CA GLY A 197 9.57 -15.44 5.11
C GLY A 197 8.15 -15.39 5.69
N ARG A 198 8.06 -15.29 7.02
CA ARG A 198 6.80 -15.06 7.75
C ARG A 198 6.36 -13.60 7.57
N LEU A 199 5.09 -13.42 7.20
CA LEU A 199 4.42 -12.14 6.96
C LEU A 199 3.23 -11.92 7.92
N PHE A 200 2.65 -12.99 8.44
CA PHE A 200 1.42 -12.96 9.24
C PHE A 200 1.58 -13.77 10.54
N PRO A 201 0.74 -13.53 11.57
CA PRO A 201 0.64 -14.41 12.74
C PRO A 201 0.18 -15.84 12.39
N GLU A 202 0.41 -16.77 13.30
CA GLU A 202 -0.04 -18.15 13.20
C GLU A 202 -1.58 -18.22 13.06
N ARG A 203 -2.08 -19.07 12.15
CA ARG A 203 -3.52 -19.33 11.93
C ARG A 203 -4.36 -18.05 11.73
N SER A 204 -3.83 -17.05 11.04
CA SER A 204 -4.49 -15.75 10.86
C SER A 204 -5.16 -15.57 9.50
N ILE A 205 -4.76 -16.31 8.46
CA ILE A 205 -5.26 -16.17 7.08
C ILE A 205 -6.17 -17.34 6.67
N ASN A 206 -7.30 -17.10 6.00
CA ASN A 206 -8.17 -18.14 5.42
C ASN A 206 -7.75 -18.54 4.00
N VAL A 207 -7.34 -17.57 3.17
CA VAL A 207 -6.96 -17.77 1.76
C VAL A 207 -5.63 -17.09 1.46
N PHE A 208 -4.67 -17.82 0.91
CA PHE A 208 -3.53 -17.21 0.21
C PHE A 208 -3.72 -17.34 -1.29
N THR A 209 -3.39 -16.28 -2.02
CA THR A 209 -3.22 -16.30 -3.47
C THR A 209 -1.83 -15.74 -3.82
N SER A 210 -1.24 -16.22 -4.91
CA SER A 210 -0.04 -15.64 -5.50
C SER A 210 -0.06 -15.92 -7.00
N THR A 211 0.05 -14.86 -7.81
CA THR A 211 0.02 -14.96 -9.27
C THR A 211 1.26 -14.32 -9.88
N PHE A 212 2.01 -15.10 -10.67
CA PHE A 212 3.22 -14.69 -11.38
C PHE A 212 4.32 -14.11 -10.47
N SER A 213 4.45 -14.65 -9.25
CA SER A 213 5.43 -14.17 -8.26
C SER A 213 6.41 -15.25 -7.77
N LEU A 214 5.99 -16.53 -7.65
CA LEU A 214 6.87 -17.58 -7.11
C LEU A 214 8.07 -17.98 -7.99
N GLN A 215 8.12 -17.58 -9.25
CA GLN A 215 9.31 -17.79 -10.09
C GLN A 215 10.48 -16.86 -9.74
N TRP A 216 10.25 -15.82 -8.93
CA TRP A 216 11.29 -14.92 -8.43
C TRP A 216 11.99 -15.51 -7.20
N LEU A 217 13.28 -15.80 -7.36
CA LEU A 217 14.12 -16.30 -6.28
C LEU A 217 14.30 -15.23 -5.20
N SER A 218 14.50 -15.65 -3.95
CA SER A 218 14.78 -14.72 -2.84
C SER A 218 16.11 -13.98 -3.02
N GLN A 219 17.05 -14.61 -3.72
CA GLN A 219 18.35 -14.06 -4.11
C GLN A 219 18.89 -14.77 -5.36
N VAL A 220 19.89 -14.17 -6.00
CA VAL A 220 20.78 -14.90 -6.92
C VAL A 220 21.56 -15.94 -6.11
N PRO A 221 21.71 -17.20 -6.56
CA PRO A 221 22.52 -18.18 -5.84
C PRO A 221 23.97 -17.69 -5.68
N GLU A 222 24.53 -17.72 -4.47
CA GLU A 222 25.87 -17.17 -4.19
C GLU A 222 26.96 -17.84 -5.05
N GLU A 223 26.76 -19.12 -5.34
CA GLU A 223 27.61 -19.98 -6.15
C GLU A 223 27.73 -19.51 -7.61
N VAL A 224 26.78 -18.74 -8.15
CA VAL A 224 26.81 -18.27 -9.55
C VAL A 224 27.50 -16.93 -9.73
N VAL A 225 27.77 -16.20 -8.62
CA VAL A 225 28.52 -14.93 -8.62
C VAL A 225 29.96 -15.05 -8.12
N ASP A 226 30.31 -16.13 -7.42
CA ASP A 226 31.72 -16.42 -7.06
C ASP A 226 32.52 -16.88 -8.29
N LYS A 227 33.49 -16.04 -8.71
CA LYS A 227 34.43 -16.33 -9.82
C LYS A 227 35.27 -17.60 -9.65
N ARG A 228 35.32 -18.19 -8.45
CA ARG A 228 36.04 -19.44 -8.14
C ARG A 228 35.14 -20.68 -8.20
N SER A 229 33.83 -20.49 -8.21
CA SER A 229 32.84 -21.55 -8.29
C SER A 229 32.76 -22.15 -9.69
N VAL A 230 32.49 -23.45 -9.77
CA VAL A 230 32.17 -24.13 -11.04
C VAL A 230 30.79 -23.73 -11.59
N ALA A 231 29.93 -23.12 -10.76
CA ALA A 231 28.62 -22.61 -11.14
C ALA A 231 28.65 -21.14 -11.62
N TYR A 232 29.83 -20.48 -11.61
CA TYR A 232 29.98 -19.08 -12.02
C TYR A 232 29.41 -18.84 -13.43
N ASN A 233 28.45 -17.92 -13.57
CA ASN A 233 27.69 -17.75 -14.81
C ASN A 233 28.42 -16.89 -15.86
N LYS A 234 29.61 -17.34 -16.27
CA LYS A 234 30.50 -16.58 -17.15
C LYS A 234 29.94 -16.44 -18.57
N GLY A 235 29.91 -15.22 -19.09
CA GLY A 235 29.46 -14.88 -20.45
C GLY A 235 27.94 -14.96 -20.63
N LYS A 236 27.19 -14.99 -19.53
CA LYS A 236 25.75 -15.23 -19.45
C LYS A 236 25.15 -14.28 -18.42
N VAL A 237 23.85 -13.98 -18.55
CA VAL A 237 23.11 -13.21 -17.52
C VAL A 237 21.84 -13.90 -17.04
N PHE A 238 21.49 -15.04 -17.63
CA PHE A 238 20.40 -15.91 -17.20
C PHE A 238 20.89 -17.36 -17.12
N VAL A 239 20.11 -18.23 -16.49
CA VAL A 239 20.46 -19.66 -16.33
C VAL A 239 20.25 -20.48 -17.61
N HIS A 240 19.63 -19.89 -18.65
CA HIS A 240 19.36 -20.61 -19.89
C HIS A 240 20.64 -20.87 -20.70
N ASP A 241 20.85 -22.13 -21.10
CA ASP A 241 22.08 -22.61 -21.76
C ASP A 241 23.36 -22.27 -20.96
N ALA A 242 23.24 -22.15 -19.63
CA ALA A 242 24.37 -21.98 -18.71
C ALA A 242 25.06 -23.32 -18.43
N SER A 243 26.01 -23.34 -17.49
CA SER A 243 26.61 -24.61 -17.05
C SER A 243 25.60 -25.45 -16.25
N VAL A 244 25.75 -26.78 -16.27
CA VAL A 244 24.94 -27.68 -15.43
C VAL A 244 25.01 -27.29 -13.95
N ALA A 245 26.19 -26.93 -13.45
CA ALA A 245 26.38 -26.47 -12.08
C ALA A 245 25.62 -25.17 -11.77
N THR A 246 25.52 -24.25 -12.74
CA THR A 246 24.70 -23.02 -12.65
C THR A 246 23.21 -23.38 -12.61
N GLY A 247 22.75 -24.31 -13.46
CA GLY A 247 21.38 -24.80 -13.46
C GLY A 247 20.98 -25.45 -12.14
N GLU A 248 21.81 -26.34 -11.60
CA GLU A 248 21.60 -26.95 -10.29
C GLU A 248 21.61 -25.93 -9.15
N ALA A 249 22.43 -24.88 -9.20
CA ALA A 249 22.46 -23.81 -8.19
C ALA A 249 21.14 -23.03 -8.14
N TYR A 250 20.60 -22.67 -9.31
CA TYR A 250 19.27 -22.06 -9.42
C TYR A 250 18.15 -22.99 -8.93
N GLN A 251 18.21 -24.27 -9.29
CA GLN A 251 17.26 -25.29 -8.83
C GLN A 251 17.27 -25.44 -7.29
N ARG A 252 18.46 -25.51 -6.67
CA ARG A 252 18.62 -25.56 -5.21
C ARG A 252 18.05 -24.32 -4.53
N GLN A 253 18.29 -23.13 -5.09
CA GLN A 253 17.75 -21.87 -4.57
C GLN A 253 16.22 -21.87 -4.62
N PHE A 254 15.62 -22.24 -5.76
CA PHE A 254 14.16 -22.38 -5.90
C PHE A 254 13.57 -23.38 -4.89
N GLN A 255 14.18 -24.56 -4.73
CA GLN A 255 13.72 -25.57 -3.76
C GLN A 255 13.79 -25.06 -2.32
N SER A 256 14.87 -24.34 -1.96
CA SER A 256 15.03 -23.70 -0.64
C SER A 256 13.95 -22.65 -0.40
N ASP A 257 13.72 -21.77 -1.38
CA ASP A 257 12.72 -20.70 -1.35
C ASP A 257 11.30 -21.24 -1.22
N MET A 258 10.92 -22.22 -2.05
CA MET A 258 9.63 -22.90 -1.96
C MET A 258 9.45 -23.62 -0.63
N ALA A 259 10.48 -24.31 -0.12
CA ALA A 259 10.40 -24.97 1.17
C ALA A 259 10.22 -23.95 2.33
N ARG A 260 10.86 -22.79 2.26
CA ARG A 260 10.64 -21.66 3.20
C ARG A 260 9.21 -21.10 3.07
N PHE A 261 8.78 -20.78 1.85
CA PHE A 261 7.44 -20.27 1.54
C PHE A 261 6.36 -21.18 2.11
N LEU A 262 6.39 -22.47 1.76
CA LEU A 262 5.39 -23.45 2.19
C LEU A 262 5.36 -23.61 3.72
N ARG A 263 6.52 -23.67 4.40
CA ARG A 263 6.56 -23.68 5.89
C ARG A 263 5.93 -22.44 6.51
N CYS A 264 6.19 -21.26 5.95
CA CYS A 264 5.60 -20.02 6.44
C CYS A 264 4.08 -20.00 6.23
N ARG A 265 3.61 -20.29 5.01
CA ARG A 265 2.17 -20.34 4.70
C ARG A 265 1.42 -21.37 5.53
N ALA A 266 2.00 -22.56 5.75
CA ALA A 266 1.39 -23.61 6.57
C ALA A 266 1.19 -23.19 8.04
N THR A 267 2.08 -22.35 8.56
CA THR A 267 1.98 -21.78 9.92
C THR A 267 0.90 -20.68 9.98
N GLU A 268 0.81 -19.85 8.94
CA GLU A 268 -0.06 -18.67 8.90
C GLU A 268 -1.52 -18.98 8.54
N LEU A 269 -1.75 -20.09 7.84
CA LEU A 269 -3.07 -20.50 7.36
C LEU A 269 -3.92 -21.07 8.51
N LYS A 270 -5.18 -20.65 8.58
CA LYS A 270 -6.21 -21.24 9.45
C LYS A 270 -6.46 -22.69 9.05
N HIS A 271 -6.86 -23.53 10.00
CA HIS A 271 -7.31 -24.89 9.69
C HIS A 271 -8.44 -24.88 8.65
N GLY A 272 -8.29 -25.68 7.59
CA GLY A 272 -9.23 -25.71 6.48
C GLY A 272 -9.18 -24.49 5.54
N GLY A 273 -8.20 -23.60 5.70
CA GLY A 273 -7.86 -22.59 4.70
C GLY A 273 -7.29 -23.20 3.42
N VAL A 274 -7.16 -22.37 2.38
CA VAL A 274 -6.70 -22.79 1.05
C VAL A 274 -5.61 -21.88 0.49
N VAL A 275 -4.82 -22.39 -0.46
CA VAL A 275 -3.77 -21.65 -1.16
C VAL A 275 -3.95 -21.84 -2.66
N PHE A 276 -3.96 -20.75 -3.42
CA PHE A 276 -4.02 -20.72 -4.88
C PHE A 276 -2.72 -20.14 -5.45
N LEU A 277 -2.04 -20.86 -6.33
CA LEU A 277 -0.72 -20.47 -6.85
C LEU A 277 -0.70 -20.55 -8.38
N ILE A 278 -0.22 -19.50 -9.02
CA ILE A 278 0.15 -19.47 -10.44
C ILE A 278 1.55 -18.84 -10.55
N CYS A 279 2.45 -19.45 -11.29
CA CYS A 279 3.78 -18.90 -11.58
C CYS A 279 4.28 -19.37 -12.95
N LEU A 280 5.39 -18.81 -13.42
CA LEU A 280 6.05 -19.34 -14.63
C LEU A 280 6.61 -20.73 -14.35
N GLY A 281 6.39 -21.64 -15.30
CA GLY A 281 6.90 -23.01 -15.26
C GLY A 281 7.36 -23.48 -16.63
N ARG A 282 8.05 -24.60 -16.66
CA ARG A 282 8.59 -25.22 -17.88
C ARG A 282 8.05 -26.64 -18.07
N GLN A 283 8.08 -27.13 -19.31
CA GLN A 283 7.80 -28.54 -19.59
C GLN A 283 8.85 -29.44 -18.93
N SER A 284 8.45 -30.66 -18.58
CA SER A 284 9.32 -31.65 -17.95
C SER A 284 10.58 -31.91 -18.80
N SER A 285 11.73 -31.52 -18.27
CA SER A 285 13.04 -31.84 -18.82
C SER A 285 14.04 -32.03 -17.68
N ALA A 286 14.90 -33.04 -17.81
CA ALA A 286 15.91 -33.37 -16.81
C ALA A 286 17.01 -32.31 -16.65
N ASP A 287 17.04 -31.30 -17.53
CA ASP A 287 18.05 -30.25 -17.57
C ASP A 287 17.48 -28.92 -17.03
N PRO A 288 17.93 -28.42 -15.87
CA PRO A 288 17.47 -27.16 -15.30
C PRO A 288 17.95 -25.93 -16.10
N THR A 289 18.92 -26.07 -17.01
CA THR A 289 19.35 -24.98 -17.91
C THR A 289 18.39 -24.78 -19.10
N ASN A 290 17.46 -25.70 -19.36
CA ASN A 290 16.40 -25.47 -20.34
C ASN A 290 15.18 -24.80 -19.67
N GLN A 291 15.13 -23.47 -19.71
CA GLN A 291 14.07 -22.66 -19.09
C GLN A 291 12.79 -22.53 -19.97
N GLY A 292 12.67 -23.27 -21.07
CA GLY A 292 11.51 -23.19 -21.96
C GLY A 292 11.30 -21.78 -22.55
N CYS A 293 10.06 -21.34 -22.74
CA CYS A 293 9.74 -20.02 -23.32
C CYS A 293 10.26 -18.83 -22.48
N VAL A 294 10.53 -19.03 -21.19
CA VAL A 294 11.01 -18.00 -20.25
C VAL A 294 12.36 -17.41 -20.68
N GLN A 295 13.16 -18.15 -21.45
CA GLN A 295 14.40 -17.64 -22.06
C GLN A 295 14.19 -16.51 -23.08
N LEU A 296 13.03 -16.45 -23.74
CA LEU A 296 12.72 -15.37 -24.69
C LEU A 296 12.56 -14.02 -23.98
N LEU A 297 12.20 -14.05 -22.70
CA LEU A 297 12.14 -12.88 -21.83
C LEU A 297 13.55 -12.57 -21.29
N TYR A 298 14.11 -13.45 -20.46
CA TYR A 298 15.28 -13.13 -19.63
C TYR A 298 16.64 -13.51 -20.26
N GLY A 299 16.63 -14.35 -21.30
CA GLY A 299 17.81 -14.88 -21.98
C GLY A 299 18.14 -14.17 -23.29
N VAL A 300 17.79 -14.76 -24.43
CA VAL A 300 18.42 -14.51 -25.75
C VAL A 300 18.58 -13.03 -26.12
N MET A 301 17.50 -12.25 -26.15
CA MET A 301 17.58 -10.84 -26.59
C MET A 301 18.28 -9.94 -25.56
N PHE A 302 18.21 -10.32 -24.28
CA PHE A 302 18.80 -9.58 -23.18
C PHE A 302 20.31 -9.86 -23.07
N GLU A 303 20.72 -11.12 -23.16
CA GLU A 303 22.13 -11.57 -23.22
C GLU A 303 22.87 -11.02 -24.45
N GLU A 304 22.22 -10.97 -25.62
CA GLU A 304 22.80 -10.34 -26.81
C GLU A 304 22.99 -8.83 -26.63
N SER A 305 22.03 -8.15 -26.00
CA SER A 305 22.13 -6.72 -25.69
C SER A 305 23.30 -6.41 -24.77
N TRP A 306 23.54 -7.26 -23.75
CA TRP A 306 24.72 -7.19 -22.90
C TRP A 306 26.01 -7.45 -23.69
N SER A 307 26.01 -8.50 -24.51
CA SER A 307 27.15 -8.89 -25.34
C SER A 307 27.58 -7.78 -26.30
N ASP A 308 26.63 -7.03 -26.85
CA ASP A 308 26.88 -5.91 -27.75
C ASP A 308 27.51 -4.71 -27.01
N LEU A 309 27.05 -4.37 -25.80
CA LEU A 309 27.70 -3.34 -24.97
C LEU A 309 29.16 -3.69 -24.64
N VAL A 310 29.46 -4.97 -24.40
CA VAL A 310 30.84 -5.44 -24.17
C VAL A 310 31.68 -5.37 -25.45
N LYS A 311 31.15 -5.81 -26.60
CA LYS A 311 31.84 -5.72 -27.91
C LYS A 311 32.14 -4.28 -28.32
N GLU A 312 31.23 -3.35 -28.03
CA GLU A 312 31.35 -1.93 -28.33
C GLU A 312 32.24 -1.16 -27.32
N GLY A 313 32.73 -1.83 -26.26
CA GLY A 313 33.57 -1.22 -25.23
C GLY A 313 32.83 -0.23 -24.32
N MET A 314 31.49 -0.28 -24.30
CA MET A 314 30.64 0.52 -23.39
C MET A 314 30.61 -0.08 -21.97
N VAL A 315 30.96 -1.35 -21.84
CA VAL A 315 31.06 -2.12 -20.59
C VAL A 315 32.41 -2.81 -20.52
N ASP A 316 33.06 -2.72 -19.36
CA ASP A 316 34.40 -3.28 -19.13
C ASP A 316 34.44 -4.81 -19.31
N ASP A 317 35.39 -5.27 -20.14
CA ASP A 317 35.96 -6.64 -20.32
C ASP A 317 35.07 -7.91 -20.19
N GLY A 318 33.75 -7.76 -20.14
CA GLY A 318 32.78 -8.79 -19.77
C GLY A 318 32.49 -8.86 -18.28
N SER A 319 33.34 -8.32 -17.39
CA SER A 319 33.22 -8.57 -15.94
C SER A 319 31.95 -8.02 -15.27
N LYS A 320 31.33 -6.95 -15.81
CA LYS A 320 30.02 -6.43 -15.34
C LYS A 320 28.81 -7.20 -15.92
N MET A 321 29.01 -7.89 -17.04
CA MET A 321 28.01 -8.82 -17.59
C MET A 321 28.02 -10.10 -16.74
N ASP A 322 29.20 -10.69 -16.54
CA ASP A 322 29.37 -11.91 -15.72
C ASP A 322 28.95 -11.73 -14.23
N SER A 323 28.80 -10.49 -13.75
CA SER A 323 28.27 -10.20 -12.40
C SER A 323 26.75 -9.99 -12.35
N PHE A 324 26.09 -9.79 -13.49
CA PHE A 324 24.64 -9.59 -13.55
C PHE A 324 23.93 -10.93 -13.80
N ASN A 325 23.09 -11.35 -12.86
CA ASN A 325 22.33 -12.60 -12.97
C ASN A 325 20.86 -12.33 -12.66
N VAL A 326 19.96 -12.72 -13.57
CA VAL A 326 18.51 -12.58 -13.38
C VAL A 326 18.05 -13.62 -12.35
N PRO A 327 17.43 -13.21 -11.21
CA PRO A 327 17.00 -14.12 -10.14
C PRO A 327 15.63 -14.76 -10.42
N VAL A 328 15.50 -15.43 -11.58
CA VAL A 328 14.26 -16.12 -12.01
C VAL A 328 14.55 -17.59 -12.26
N TYR A 329 13.65 -18.47 -11.82
CA TYR A 329 13.68 -19.89 -12.16
C TYR A 329 12.29 -20.41 -12.53
N ALA A 330 12.16 -21.01 -13.71
CA ALA A 330 10.96 -21.72 -14.13
C ALA A 330 11.06 -23.20 -13.72
N ALA A 331 10.21 -23.62 -12.78
CA ALA A 331 10.17 -25.00 -12.31
C ALA A 331 9.31 -25.90 -13.21
N THR A 332 9.62 -27.21 -13.23
CA THR A 332 8.73 -28.25 -13.75
C THR A 332 7.62 -28.58 -12.75
N LEU A 333 6.61 -29.33 -13.19
CA LEU A 333 5.59 -29.86 -12.28
C LEU A 333 6.19 -30.84 -11.26
N GLU A 334 7.19 -31.61 -11.66
CA GLU A 334 7.93 -32.54 -10.81
C GLU A 334 8.67 -31.80 -9.69
N GLU A 335 9.48 -30.78 -10.03
CA GLU A 335 10.20 -29.97 -9.04
C GLU A 335 9.23 -29.27 -8.07
N PHE A 336 8.13 -28.71 -8.59
CA PHE A 336 7.12 -28.07 -7.76
C PHE A 336 6.44 -29.09 -6.83
N ARG A 337 6.09 -30.27 -7.35
CA ARG A 337 5.47 -31.36 -6.60
C ARG A 337 6.37 -31.87 -5.48
N GLU A 338 7.65 -32.07 -5.76
CA GLU A 338 8.66 -32.50 -4.79
C GLU A 338 8.74 -31.55 -3.60
N THR A 339 8.73 -30.22 -3.82
CA THR A 339 8.75 -29.26 -2.71
C THR A 339 7.49 -29.31 -1.83
N ILE A 340 6.32 -29.58 -2.42
CA ILE A 340 5.06 -29.74 -1.65
C ILE A 340 5.07 -31.04 -0.86
N ASP A 341 5.41 -32.17 -1.49
CA ASP A 341 5.42 -33.47 -0.84
C ASP A 341 6.49 -33.55 0.27
N ALA A 342 7.66 -32.92 0.07
CA ALA A 342 8.68 -32.79 1.10
C ALA A 342 8.27 -31.87 2.27
N ASN A 343 7.39 -30.89 2.04
CA ASN A 343 6.83 -30.05 3.09
C ASN A 343 5.72 -30.76 3.89
N GLY A 344 4.90 -31.58 3.23
CA GLY A 344 3.88 -32.44 3.86
C GLY A 344 2.68 -31.71 4.49
N SER A 345 2.63 -30.37 4.49
CA SER A 345 1.56 -29.62 5.18
C SER A 345 0.32 -29.34 4.31
N PHE A 346 0.40 -29.57 3.00
CA PHE A 346 -0.65 -29.22 2.03
C PHE A 346 -1.15 -30.43 1.25
N GLN A 347 -2.46 -30.55 1.11
CA GLN A 347 -3.08 -31.46 0.15
C GLN A 347 -3.19 -30.76 -1.22
N VAL A 348 -2.54 -31.33 -2.23
CA VAL A 348 -2.67 -30.86 -3.63
C VAL A 348 -4.05 -31.25 -4.17
N ASN A 349 -4.91 -30.25 -4.38
CA ASN A 349 -6.24 -30.44 -5.00
C ASN A 349 -6.18 -30.48 -6.53
N ARG A 350 -5.30 -29.66 -7.12
CA ARG A 350 -5.04 -29.53 -8.56
C ARG A 350 -3.59 -29.08 -8.74
N LEU A 351 -2.90 -29.63 -9.73
CA LEU A 351 -1.55 -29.23 -10.14
C LEU A 351 -1.41 -29.56 -11.63
N GLU A 352 -1.15 -28.55 -12.45
CA GLU A 352 -1.10 -28.66 -13.91
C GLU A 352 -0.20 -27.57 -14.50
N LEU A 353 0.36 -27.84 -15.67
CA LEU A 353 1.05 -26.85 -16.49
C LEU A 353 0.07 -26.35 -17.54
N VAL A 354 -0.09 -25.04 -17.64
CA VAL A 354 -1.04 -24.42 -18.58
C VAL A 354 -0.32 -23.39 -19.42
N MET A 355 -0.63 -23.34 -20.72
CA MET A 355 -0.05 -22.36 -21.63
C MET A 355 -0.55 -20.94 -21.28
N GLY A 356 0.39 -19.99 -21.20
CA GLY A 356 0.12 -18.57 -21.02
C GLY A 356 -0.39 -17.88 -22.30
N ILE A 357 -0.30 -16.54 -22.33
CA ILE A 357 -0.81 -15.71 -23.42
C ILE A 357 0.18 -14.60 -23.84
N PRO A 358 0.18 -14.17 -25.12
CA PRO A 358 0.98 -13.07 -25.66
C PRO A 358 0.88 -11.68 -25.01
N PRO A 359 1.86 -10.80 -25.29
CA PRO A 359 1.66 -9.37 -25.15
C PRO A 359 0.50 -8.90 -26.00
N VAL A 360 -0.31 -7.97 -25.50
CA VAL A 360 -1.22 -7.20 -26.35
C VAL A 360 -0.45 -6.13 -27.13
N VAL A 361 0.28 -6.52 -28.18
CA VAL A 361 0.88 -5.52 -29.08
C VAL A 361 -0.24 -4.83 -29.84
N ASN A 362 -0.41 -3.53 -29.61
CA ASN A 362 -1.46 -2.71 -30.24
C ASN A 362 -1.45 -2.78 -31.78
N ASN A 363 -0.27 -3.00 -32.38
CA ASN A 363 -0.12 -3.28 -33.80
C ASN A 363 0.91 -4.42 -34.01
N PRO A 364 0.49 -5.70 -34.04
CA PRO A 364 1.40 -6.84 -34.15
C PRO A 364 2.08 -6.95 -35.52
N LYS A 365 1.66 -6.16 -36.51
CA LYS A 365 2.31 -6.07 -37.83
C LYS A 365 3.43 -5.03 -37.87
N ASP A 366 3.52 -4.16 -36.86
CA ASP A 366 4.60 -3.19 -36.71
C ASP A 366 5.72 -3.76 -35.85
N ARG A 367 6.83 -4.13 -36.50
CA ARG A 367 8.03 -4.67 -35.85
C ARG A 367 8.57 -3.75 -34.75
N ARG A 368 8.47 -2.43 -34.94
CA ARG A 368 8.91 -1.42 -33.98
C ARG A 368 8.02 -1.36 -32.75
N ALA A 369 6.70 -1.50 -32.93
CA ALA A 369 5.76 -1.61 -31.82
C ALA A 369 6.02 -2.88 -30.99
N VAL A 370 6.26 -4.02 -31.64
CA VAL A 370 6.63 -5.28 -30.96
C VAL A 370 7.93 -5.11 -30.17
N GLY A 371 8.99 -4.56 -30.78
CA GLY A 371 10.28 -4.40 -30.10
C GLY A 371 10.23 -3.43 -28.91
N LEU A 372 9.52 -2.31 -29.07
CA LEU A 372 9.31 -1.35 -27.98
C LEU A 372 8.50 -1.96 -26.82
N THR A 373 7.48 -2.78 -27.11
CA THR A 373 6.75 -3.56 -26.11
C THR A 373 7.69 -4.47 -25.30
N VAL A 374 8.51 -5.27 -25.98
CA VAL A 374 9.42 -6.24 -25.33
C VAL A 374 10.45 -5.51 -24.46
N ALA A 375 11.06 -4.44 -24.96
CA ALA A 375 12.00 -3.63 -24.18
C ALA A 375 11.35 -2.98 -22.96
N ASN A 376 10.13 -2.46 -23.08
CA ASN A 376 9.41 -1.85 -21.96
C ASN A 376 8.98 -2.88 -20.90
N TYR A 377 8.62 -4.10 -21.31
CA TYR A 377 8.31 -5.21 -20.41
C TYR A 377 9.57 -5.70 -19.66
N LEU A 378 10.69 -5.88 -20.37
CA LEU A 378 11.94 -6.24 -19.70
C LEU A 378 12.48 -5.10 -18.83
N ARG A 379 12.25 -3.84 -19.21
CA ARG A 379 12.55 -2.70 -18.33
C ARG A 379 11.61 -2.67 -17.12
N SER A 380 10.35 -3.08 -17.22
CA SER A 380 9.44 -3.13 -16.07
C SER A 380 9.83 -4.18 -15.01
N LEU A 381 10.43 -5.28 -15.43
CA LEU A 381 10.85 -6.37 -14.53
C LEU A 381 12.30 -6.23 -14.06
N LEU A 382 13.23 -5.90 -14.96
CA LEU A 382 14.68 -5.88 -14.67
C LEU A 382 15.25 -4.47 -14.54
N GLY A 383 14.50 -3.43 -14.92
CA GLY A 383 14.98 -2.04 -14.94
C GLY A 383 15.68 -1.59 -13.66
N PRO A 384 15.09 -1.77 -12.46
CA PRO A 384 15.73 -1.42 -11.20
C PRO A 384 17.02 -2.20 -10.93
N LEU A 385 17.08 -3.48 -11.29
CA LEU A 385 18.27 -4.32 -11.12
C LEU A 385 19.40 -3.88 -12.06
N VAL A 386 19.09 -3.58 -13.32
CA VAL A 386 20.06 -3.10 -14.32
C VAL A 386 20.52 -1.68 -13.99
N ASP A 387 19.61 -0.77 -13.64
CA ASP A 387 19.92 0.59 -13.19
C ASP A 387 20.88 0.57 -11.99
N ALA A 388 20.71 -0.38 -11.05
CA ALA A 388 21.61 -0.56 -9.91
C ALA A 388 22.99 -1.15 -10.27
N ASN A 389 23.06 -2.05 -11.26
CA ASN A 389 24.32 -2.73 -11.64
C ASN A 389 25.23 -1.90 -12.57
N VAL A 390 24.66 -1.16 -13.54
CA VAL A 390 25.44 -0.38 -14.52
C VAL A 390 25.15 1.12 -14.52
N GLY A 391 24.17 1.58 -13.73
CA GLY A 391 23.71 2.96 -13.77
C GLY A 391 22.72 3.22 -14.91
N ARG A 392 21.76 4.12 -14.67
CA ARG A 392 20.63 4.38 -15.58
C ARG A 392 21.01 4.65 -17.03
N ALA A 393 22.09 5.38 -17.29
CA ALA A 393 22.49 5.72 -18.66
C ALA A 393 22.91 4.48 -19.50
N LEU A 394 23.65 3.53 -18.89
CA LEU A 394 23.98 2.26 -19.55
C LEU A 394 22.78 1.31 -19.59
N ALA A 395 21.89 1.38 -18.59
CA ALA A 395 20.65 0.61 -18.58
C ALA A 395 19.70 1.02 -19.72
N ASP A 396 19.47 2.31 -19.93
CA ASP A 396 18.64 2.81 -21.04
C ASP A 396 19.20 2.34 -22.40
N GLU A 397 20.52 2.39 -22.56
CA GLU A 397 21.24 1.97 -23.77
C GLU A 397 21.23 0.42 -23.98
N LEU A 398 21.18 -0.36 -22.89
CA LEU A 398 20.89 -1.80 -22.91
C LEU A 398 19.46 -2.07 -23.42
N PHE A 399 18.45 -1.42 -22.85
CA PHE A 399 17.05 -1.65 -23.25
C PHE A 399 16.74 -1.15 -24.67
N ILE A 400 17.47 -0.16 -25.18
CA ILE A 400 17.45 0.22 -26.61
C ILE A 400 17.99 -0.91 -27.51
N ARG A 401 18.99 -1.68 -27.08
CA ARG A 401 19.44 -2.89 -27.81
C ARG A 401 18.41 -4.03 -27.72
N VAL A 402 17.78 -4.22 -26.56
CA VAL A 402 16.69 -5.21 -26.40
C VAL A 402 15.56 -4.93 -27.39
N GLN A 403 15.18 -3.66 -27.56
CA GLN A 403 14.21 -3.25 -28.57
C GLN A 403 14.66 -3.66 -29.98
N ARG A 404 15.89 -3.33 -30.38
CA ARG A 404 16.42 -3.64 -31.73
C ARG A 404 16.46 -5.15 -32.00
N HIS A 405 16.88 -5.95 -31.02
CA HIS A 405 16.93 -7.42 -31.14
C HIS A 405 15.52 -8.04 -31.26
N ALA A 406 14.52 -7.44 -30.62
CA ALA A 406 13.11 -7.82 -30.75
C ALA A 406 12.49 -7.35 -32.09
N GLU A 407 12.89 -6.19 -32.62
CA GLU A 407 12.50 -5.71 -33.97
C GLU A 407 12.98 -6.64 -35.10
N VAL A 408 14.11 -7.32 -34.92
CA VAL A 408 14.65 -8.28 -35.90
C VAL A 408 13.90 -9.61 -35.87
N ARG A 409 13.40 -10.04 -34.70
CA ARG A 409 12.82 -11.38 -34.46
C ARG A 409 11.29 -11.45 -34.52
N THR A 410 10.62 -10.45 -35.08
CA THR A 410 9.15 -10.28 -35.00
C THR A 410 8.34 -11.50 -35.46
N GLU A 411 8.82 -12.26 -36.45
CA GLU A 411 8.11 -13.44 -36.97
C GLU A 411 8.05 -14.63 -36.00
N GLY A 412 8.80 -14.60 -34.88
CA GLY A 412 8.76 -15.61 -33.82
C GLY A 412 8.41 -15.09 -32.42
N LEU A 413 8.05 -13.80 -32.28
CA LEU A 413 7.82 -13.14 -30.98
C LEU A 413 6.35 -12.83 -30.67
N LEU A 414 5.40 -13.33 -31.45
CA LEU A 414 3.99 -12.94 -31.38
C LEU A 414 3.16 -13.70 -30.30
N ASP A 415 3.78 -14.21 -29.21
CA ASP A 415 3.16 -15.23 -28.33
C ASP A 415 3.31 -15.21 -26.75
N GLU A 416 4.18 -14.47 -26.01
CA GLU A 416 4.08 -14.41 -24.49
C GLU A 416 4.34 -13.05 -23.75
N MET A 417 3.26 -12.49 -23.12
CA MET A 417 3.05 -11.40 -22.10
C MET A 417 3.50 -9.89 -22.26
N HIS A 418 2.79 -8.93 -21.58
CA HIS A 418 2.91 -7.41 -21.61
C HIS A 418 2.76 -6.71 -20.20
N PHE A 419 3.22 -5.43 -20.06
CA PHE A 419 2.83 -4.29 -19.13
C PHE A 419 3.75 -3.80 -17.92
N PRO A 420 3.60 -2.53 -17.37
CA PRO A 420 4.72 -1.66 -16.87
C PRO A 420 4.73 -1.10 -15.38
N HIS A 421 5.16 0.18 -15.09
CA HIS A 421 6.21 0.56 -14.08
C HIS A 421 6.17 2.04 -13.43
N ILE A 422 7.02 2.37 -12.41
CA ILE A 422 7.70 3.69 -11.99
C ILE A 422 7.42 4.39 -10.59
N GLY A 423 8.47 4.76 -9.78
CA GLY A 423 8.52 5.91 -8.79
C GLY A 423 9.38 5.69 -7.50
N GLY A 424 9.76 6.63 -6.59
CA GLY A 424 10.06 8.11 -6.60
C GLY A 424 10.15 8.81 -5.19
N GLN A 425 11.18 9.64 -4.81
CA GLN A 425 11.31 10.36 -3.49
C GLN A 425 12.15 11.69 -3.49
N GLY A 426 11.97 12.63 -2.50
CA GLY A 426 12.60 13.98 -2.48
C GLY A 426 12.82 14.71 -1.12
N GLU A 427 13.46 15.89 -1.13
CA GLU A 427 14.08 16.51 0.07
C GLU A 427 13.18 17.26 1.07
N SER A 428 12.04 17.82 0.66
CA SER A 428 11.15 18.61 1.53
C SER A 428 10.20 17.76 2.40
N SER A 429 10.52 16.47 2.58
CA SER A 429 9.65 15.48 3.20
C SER A 429 9.48 15.68 4.73
N TYR A 430 8.36 15.18 5.25
CA TYR A 430 8.04 15.20 6.68
C TYR A 430 9.13 14.53 7.54
N LEU A 431 9.79 13.49 7.00
CA LEU A 431 10.92 12.77 7.61
C LEU A 431 12.01 13.67 8.22
N LYS A 432 12.34 14.79 7.56
CA LYS A 432 13.44 15.67 7.99
C LYS A 432 12.99 16.74 8.99
N ASN A 433 11.70 16.85 9.32
CA ASN A 433 11.13 17.99 10.07
C ASN A 433 10.25 17.60 11.29
N SER A 434 10.05 16.31 11.59
CA SER A 434 9.14 15.81 12.64
C SER A 434 9.73 15.69 14.07
N GLN A 435 10.76 16.46 14.39
CA GLN A 435 11.53 16.33 15.65
C GLN A 435 10.70 16.71 16.90
N ALA A 436 9.90 17.78 16.82
CA ALA A 436 9.09 18.26 17.95
C ALA A 436 8.02 17.23 18.38
N GLN A 437 7.39 16.56 17.41
CA GLN A 437 6.45 15.47 17.66
C GLN A 437 7.14 14.29 18.38
N SER A 438 8.41 13.99 18.03
CA SER A 438 9.17 12.91 18.68
C SER A 438 9.47 13.21 20.15
N GLN A 439 9.80 14.46 20.49
CA GLN A 439 10.04 14.87 21.88
C GLN A 439 8.76 14.90 22.71
N ASN A 440 7.67 15.42 22.14
CA ASN A 440 6.37 15.45 22.81
C ASN A 440 5.89 14.02 23.14
N LEU A 441 6.06 13.09 22.18
CA LEU A 441 5.80 11.67 22.40
C LEU A 441 6.63 11.10 23.55
N GLN A 442 7.94 11.37 23.60
CA GLN A 442 8.83 10.87 24.66
C GLN A 442 8.40 11.27 26.07
N MET A 443 7.90 12.49 26.28
CA MET A 443 7.38 12.93 27.58
C MET A 443 6.09 12.21 27.99
N MET A 444 5.31 11.76 27.02
CA MET A 444 4.00 11.14 27.20
C MET A 444 4.06 9.61 27.27
N MET A 445 5.24 9.00 27.12
CA MET A 445 5.41 7.54 27.15
C MET A 445 4.88 6.90 28.45
N HIS A 446 5.04 7.57 29.60
CA HIS A 446 4.51 7.06 30.88
C HIS A 446 2.98 6.90 30.85
N ALA A 447 2.26 7.84 30.23
CA ALA A 447 0.81 7.81 30.11
C ALA A 447 0.33 6.77 29.09
N LEU A 448 1.15 6.46 28.07
CA LEU A 448 0.94 5.30 27.20
C LEU A 448 1.10 4.00 28.02
N GLU A 449 2.18 3.84 28.78
CA GLU A 449 2.41 2.66 29.64
C GLU A 449 1.24 2.45 30.63
N GLU A 450 0.82 3.48 31.37
CA GLU A 450 -0.36 3.44 32.25
C GLU A 450 -1.66 3.05 31.53
N THR A 451 -1.79 3.38 30.24
CA THR A 451 -2.94 2.98 29.40
C THR A 451 -2.87 1.51 29.03
N LEU A 452 -1.67 0.98 28.76
CA LEU A 452 -1.46 -0.42 28.44
C LEU A 452 -1.71 -1.33 29.65
N GLU A 453 -1.48 -0.84 30.87
CA GLU A 453 -1.89 -1.53 32.11
C GLU A 453 -3.42 -1.74 32.23
N LYS A 454 -4.25 -1.02 31.47
CA LYS A 454 -5.72 -1.19 31.45
C LYS A 454 -6.19 -2.25 30.45
N VAL A 455 -5.29 -2.84 29.67
CA VAL A 455 -5.63 -3.88 28.68
C VAL A 455 -5.87 -5.21 29.40
N HIS A 456 -7.12 -5.67 29.38
CA HIS A 456 -7.49 -6.96 29.94
C HIS A 456 -7.15 -8.09 28.95
N LEU A 457 -6.13 -8.87 29.30
CA LEU A 457 -5.72 -10.05 28.55
C LEU A 457 -6.61 -11.25 28.92
N HIS A 458 -7.50 -11.66 28.01
CA HIS A 458 -8.39 -12.80 28.26
C HIS A 458 -7.62 -14.13 28.28
N PRO A 459 -7.98 -15.10 29.16
CA PRO A 459 -7.35 -16.42 29.21
C PRO A 459 -7.37 -17.18 27.88
N ARG A 460 -6.33 -17.97 27.64
CA ARG A 460 -6.03 -18.67 26.37
C ARG A 460 -7.13 -19.64 25.92
N GLY A 461 -7.40 -19.64 24.62
CA GLY A 461 -7.71 -20.87 23.88
C GLY A 461 -6.40 -21.53 23.38
N PRO A 462 -6.44 -22.71 22.75
CA PRO A 462 -5.24 -23.41 22.29
C PRO A 462 -4.49 -22.61 21.21
N GLY A 463 -3.21 -22.30 21.45
CA GLY A 463 -2.31 -21.62 20.52
C GLY A 463 -1.61 -20.39 21.11
N LYS A 464 -0.85 -19.67 20.26
CA LYS A 464 -0.24 -18.38 20.63
C LYS A 464 -1.31 -17.31 20.84
N LEU A 465 -1.05 -16.41 21.78
CA LEU A 465 -1.90 -15.24 22.00
C LEU A 465 -1.57 -14.18 20.94
N LEU A 466 -2.53 -13.83 20.09
CA LEU A 466 -2.38 -12.74 19.11
C LEU A 466 -2.90 -11.42 19.68
N LEU A 467 -2.02 -10.43 19.79
CA LEU A 467 -2.33 -9.07 20.24
C LEU A 467 -2.21 -8.09 19.07
N THR A 468 -3.24 -7.29 18.89
CA THR A 468 -3.39 -6.37 17.75
C THR A 468 -3.39 -4.93 18.21
N ALA A 469 -2.54 -4.08 17.63
CA ALA A 469 -2.49 -2.66 17.93
C ALA A 469 -2.53 -1.83 16.64
N ALA A 470 -3.04 -0.61 16.69
CA ALA A 470 -3.12 0.28 15.53
C ALA A 470 -2.80 1.73 15.91
N ASP A 471 -1.91 2.36 15.16
CA ASP A 471 -1.61 3.80 15.25
C ASP A 471 -2.34 4.56 14.15
N LEU A 472 -3.15 5.54 14.56
CA LEU A 472 -4.10 6.27 13.71
C LEU A 472 -3.58 7.69 13.45
N GLY A 473 -3.20 7.95 12.20
CA GLY A 473 -2.39 9.11 11.79
C GLY A 473 -0.89 8.85 11.98
N CYS A 474 -0.42 7.68 11.51
CA CYS A 474 0.96 7.24 11.71
C CYS A 474 2.02 8.05 10.93
N SER A 475 1.60 8.78 9.89
CA SER A 475 2.45 9.44 8.91
C SER A 475 3.49 8.48 8.29
N CYS A 476 4.66 8.98 7.91
CA CYS A 476 5.74 8.20 7.27
C CYS A 476 7.03 8.11 8.09
N GLY A 477 7.08 8.74 9.28
CA GLY A 477 8.31 8.93 10.05
C GLY A 477 8.58 7.87 11.14
N ARG A 478 9.79 7.89 11.72
CA ARG A 478 10.20 6.94 12.78
C ARG A 478 9.35 7.00 14.07
N ASN A 479 8.60 8.09 14.30
CA ASN A 479 7.82 8.28 15.52
C ASN A 479 6.80 7.14 15.75
N THR A 480 6.09 6.70 14.70
CA THR A 480 5.13 5.59 14.81
C THR A 480 5.79 4.24 15.13
N LEU A 481 7.04 4.04 14.67
CA LEU A 481 7.82 2.84 14.99
C LEU A 481 8.19 2.78 16.49
N ILE A 482 8.51 3.94 17.09
CA ILE A 482 8.78 4.06 18.53
C ILE A 482 7.52 3.70 19.35
N ILE A 483 6.34 4.14 18.90
CA ILE A 483 5.05 3.77 19.53
C ILE A 483 4.84 2.25 19.44
N ALA A 484 5.04 1.66 18.25
CA ALA A 484 4.88 0.23 18.03
C ALA A 484 5.82 -0.61 18.91
N ASP A 485 7.10 -0.26 18.96
CA ASP A 485 8.09 -0.94 19.80
C ASP A 485 7.77 -0.82 21.28
N ALA A 486 7.34 0.35 21.76
CA ALA A 486 6.98 0.56 23.16
C ALA A 486 5.75 -0.28 23.56
N ILE A 487 4.70 -0.31 22.74
CA ILE A 487 3.50 -1.13 22.96
C ILE A 487 3.87 -2.61 23.04
N VAL A 488 4.64 -3.10 22.08
CA VAL A 488 5.09 -4.50 22.03
C VAL A 488 5.95 -4.84 23.24
N GLN A 489 6.90 -3.99 23.61
CA GLN A 489 7.75 -4.18 24.79
C GLN A 489 6.94 -4.20 26.09
N HIS A 490 6.06 -3.23 26.31
CA HIS A 490 5.31 -3.10 27.54
C HIS A 490 4.26 -4.21 27.70
N ILE A 491 3.47 -4.51 26.65
CA ILE A 491 2.49 -5.61 26.69
C ILE A 491 3.18 -6.98 26.86
N THR A 492 4.39 -7.18 26.31
CA THR A 492 5.17 -8.40 26.59
C THR A 492 5.47 -8.53 28.09
N LYS A 493 5.94 -7.46 28.75
CA LYS A 493 6.20 -7.45 30.20
C LYS A 493 4.92 -7.71 31.01
N LEU A 494 3.79 -7.14 30.62
CA LEU A 494 2.49 -7.42 31.26
C LEU A 494 2.11 -8.89 31.11
N CYS A 495 2.23 -9.47 29.91
CA CYS A 495 2.01 -10.89 29.67
C CYS A 495 2.86 -11.77 30.60
N HIS A 496 4.16 -11.51 30.73
CA HIS A 496 5.05 -12.22 31.66
C HIS A 496 4.65 -12.03 33.14
N THR A 497 4.20 -10.84 33.52
CA THR A 497 3.80 -10.50 34.89
C THR A 497 2.50 -11.21 35.32
N TYR A 498 1.51 -11.33 34.42
CA TYR A 498 0.31 -12.11 34.69
C TYR A 498 0.59 -13.63 34.74
N ARG A 499 1.47 -14.14 33.86
CA ARG A 499 1.90 -15.56 33.86
C ARG A 499 2.58 -15.99 35.16
N GLY A 500 3.30 -15.10 35.84
CA GLY A 500 4.00 -15.40 37.10
C GLY A 500 3.10 -15.75 38.30
N LYS A 501 1.78 -15.79 38.15
CA LYS A 501 0.81 -16.11 39.21
C LYS A 501 0.12 -17.48 39.04
N ASP A 502 -0.03 -17.94 37.80
CA ASP A 502 -0.67 -19.21 37.45
C ASP A 502 0.38 -20.11 36.81
N GLY A 503 0.94 -21.04 37.59
CA GLY A 503 2.18 -21.77 37.28
C GLY A 503 2.07 -22.86 36.21
N ASP A 504 1.61 -22.53 35.01
CA ASP A 504 1.48 -23.45 33.88
C ASP A 504 2.56 -23.22 32.81
N ASN A 505 3.11 -24.32 32.27
CA ASN A 505 4.42 -24.35 31.60
C ASN A 505 4.41 -24.11 30.07
N ASP A 506 3.34 -23.54 29.51
CA ASP A 506 3.23 -23.27 28.06
C ASP A 506 3.98 -21.98 27.64
N ASP A 507 5.31 -22.14 27.62
CA ASP A 507 6.41 -21.19 27.38
C ASP A 507 6.42 -20.60 25.96
N VAL A 508 5.42 -19.80 25.62
CA VAL A 508 5.33 -19.17 24.30
C VAL A 508 4.90 -17.70 24.40
N ASP A 509 5.76 -16.80 23.94
CA ASP A 509 5.47 -15.37 23.83
C ASP A 509 4.27 -15.07 22.89
N PRO A 510 3.52 -13.98 23.15
CA PRO A 510 2.45 -13.54 22.26
C PRO A 510 3.00 -13.13 20.89
N GLU A 511 2.21 -13.33 19.83
CA GLU A 511 2.48 -12.70 18.53
C GLU A 511 1.78 -11.34 18.49
N PHE A 512 2.44 -10.35 17.89
CA PHE A 512 1.92 -9.00 17.72
C PHE A 512 1.66 -8.71 16.24
N PHE A 513 0.53 -8.07 15.94
CA PHE A 513 0.26 -7.47 14.64
C PHE A 513 -0.04 -5.98 14.84
N PHE A 514 0.85 -5.14 14.32
CA PHE A 514 0.72 -3.68 14.36
C PHE A 514 0.18 -3.13 13.05
N TYR A 515 -0.77 -2.21 13.12
CA TYR A 515 -1.35 -1.52 11.96
C TYR A 515 -0.96 -0.05 11.97
N PHE A 516 -0.43 0.42 10.85
CA PHE A 516 -0.07 1.80 10.61
C PHE A 516 -1.15 2.43 9.73
N SER A 517 -2.03 3.25 10.29
CA SER A 517 -3.14 3.84 9.53
C SER A 517 -2.97 5.34 9.32
N ASP A 518 -3.25 5.78 8.10
CA ASP A 518 -3.27 7.18 7.69
C ASP A 518 -4.10 7.31 6.41
N LEU A 519 -4.28 8.53 5.90
CA LEU A 519 -4.98 8.80 4.66
C LEU A 519 -4.27 8.12 3.45
N PRO A 520 -4.99 7.76 2.37
CA PRO A 520 -4.40 7.10 1.20
C PRO A 520 -3.26 7.87 0.51
N ASN A 521 -3.16 9.18 0.75
CA ASN A 521 -2.09 10.06 0.24
C ASN A 521 -0.86 10.15 1.16
N ASN A 522 -0.83 9.48 2.31
CA ASN A 522 0.36 9.38 3.16
C ASN A 522 1.43 8.50 2.49
N ASP A 523 2.70 8.84 2.70
CA ASP A 523 3.85 8.17 2.10
C ASP A 523 4.22 6.86 2.85
N PHE A 524 3.40 5.84 2.64
CA PHE A 524 3.61 4.51 3.22
C PHE A 524 4.85 3.81 2.62
N ASN A 525 5.21 4.12 1.37
CA ASN A 525 6.44 3.64 0.76
C ASN A 525 7.69 4.04 1.55
N THR A 526 7.75 5.28 2.01
CA THR A 526 8.80 5.73 2.94
C THR A 526 8.75 4.99 4.29
N LEU A 527 7.56 4.82 4.88
CA LEU A 527 7.41 4.10 6.15
C LEU A 527 7.93 2.66 6.04
N PHE A 528 7.64 1.99 4.92
CA PHE A 528 8.04 0.61 4.67
C PHE A 528 9.55 0.43 4.47
N HIS A 529 10.23 1.43 3.89
CA HIS A 529 11.70 1.45 3.87
C HIS A 529 12.34 1.73 5.25
N LEU A 530 11.60 2.29 6.20
CA LEU A 530 12.07 2.51 7.58
C LEU A 530 11.80 1.33 8.53
N LEU A 531 10.90 0.41 8.16
CA LEU A 531 10.58 -0.76 8.98
C LEU A 531 11.76 -1.74 9.07
N PRO A 532 12.22 -2.10 10.29
CA PRO A 532 13.18 -3.19 10.47
C PRO A 532 12.65 -4.51 9.91
N GLN A 533 13.55 -5.41 9.53
CA GLN A 533 13.17 -6.80 9.21
C GLN A 533 12.53 -7.48 10.43
N HIS A 534 11.57 -8.37 10.19
CA HIS A 534 10.91 -9.10 11.27
C HIS A 534 11.86 -10.09 11.94
N ALA A 535 11.79 -10.24 13.26
CA ALA A 535 12.68 -11.11 14.04
C ALA A 535 12.69 -12.57 13.55
N ALA A 536 11.56 -13.08 13.05
CA ALA A 536 11.48 -14.43 12.46
C ALA A 536 12.16 -14.57 11.07
N ALA A 537 12.80 -13.51 10.56
CA ALA A 537 13.52 -13.44 9.30
C ALA A 537 14.89 -12.73 9.43
N ALA A 538 15.31 -12.35 10.64
CA ALA A 538 16.57 -11.65 10.91
C ALA A 538 17.57 -12.58 11.63
N ASP A 539 18.75 -12.77 11.03
CA ASP A 539 19.75 -13.74 11.51
C ASP A 539 20.49 -13.30 12.80
N ASP A 540 20.41 -12.02 13.17
CA ASP A 540 21.11 -11.42 14.32
C ASP A 540 20.25 -11.28 15.59
N GLY A 541 18.96 -11.63 15.53
CA GLY A 541 18.00 -11.48 16.63
C GLY A 541 17.56 -10.04 16.93
N ASN A 542 17.97 -9.05 16.13
CA ASN A 542 17.69 -7.62 16.34
C ASN A 542 16.48 -7.11 15.50
N GLY A 543 15.71 -8.03 14.91
CA GLY A 543 14.53 -7.71 14.12
C GLY A 543 13.32 -7.26 14.95
N ARG A 544 12.34 -6.59 14.31
CA ARG A 544 11.08 -6.18 14.96
C ARG A 544 10.28 -7.38 15.42
N ARG A 545 9.66 -7.29 16.61
CA ARG A 545 8.90 -8.39 17.24
C ARG A 545 7.39 -8.36 16.94
N TYR A 546 7.00 -7.74 15.83
CA TYR A 546 5.61 -7.59 15.39
C TYR A 546 5.48 -7.69 13.86
N PHE A 547 4.44 -8.37 13.40
CA PHE A 547 3.94 -8.26 12.03
C PHE A 547 3.37 -6.86 11.79
N ALA A 548 3.43 -6.35 10.56
CA ALA A 548 3.03 -4.98 10.25
C ALA A 548 2.18 -4.91 8.99
N ALA A 549 1.21 -4.00 8.98
CA ALA A 549 0.51 -3.61 7.77
C ALA A 549 0.17 -2.11 7.76
N ALA A 550 0.09 -1.49 6.59
CA ALA A 550 -0.50 -0.16 6.43
C ALA A 550 -2.00 -0.26 6.12
N VAL A 551 -2.81 0.65 6.67
CA VAL A 551 -4.27 0.68 6.48
C VAL A 551 -4.67 2.07 5.95
N PRO A 552 -4.92 2.23 4.64
CA PRO A 552 -5.27 3.51 4.04
C PRO A 552 -6.74 3.87 4.28
N GLY A 553 -6.98 5.05 4.85
CA GLY A 553 -8.33 5.58 5.05
C GLY A 553 -8.39 6.71 6.07
N SER A 554 -9.55 7.37 6.18
CA SER A 554 -9.77 8.34 7.26
C SER A 554 -10.04 7.59 8.57
N PHE A 555 -9.31 7.93 9.64
CA PHE A 555 -9.64 7.44 10.98
C PHE A 555 -10.99 7.95 11.48
N HIS A 556 -11.61 8.95 10.85
CA HIS A 556 -12.97 9.35 11.18
C HIS A 556 -14.01 8.30 10.74
N ASP A 557 -13.66 7.36 9.85
CA ASP A 557 -14.49 6.25 9.37
C ASP A 557 -14.11 4.89 10.01
N ARG A 558 -14.83 3.83 9.63
CA ARG A 558 -14.44 2.43 9.89
C ARG A 558 -13.19 2.07 9.07
N LEU A 559 -12.17 1.57 9.76
CA LEU A 559 -10.89 1.11 9.20
C LEU A 559 -10.66 -0.39 9.42
N PHE A 560 -11.30 -0.98 10.43
CA PHE A 560 -11.04 -2.34 10.87
C PHE A 560 -12.32 -3.17 11.04
N PRO A 561 -12.25 -4.50 10.99
CA PRO A 561 -13.34 -5.37 11.40
C PRO A 561 -13.77 -5.16 12.86
N GLU A 562 -15.01 -5.53 13.18
CA GLU A 562 -15.57 -5.54 14.52
C GLU A 562 -14.71 -6.35 15.48
N ARG A 563 -14.41 -5.78 16.65
CA ARG A 563 -13.66 -6.45 17.74
C ARG A 563 -12.34 -7.09 17.29
N SER A 564 -11.60 -6.41 16.42
CA SER A 564 -10.34 -6.88 15.84
C SER A 564 -9.08 -6.29 16.49
N ILE A 565 -9.16 -5.12 17.12
CA ILE A 565 -8.01 -4.39 17.70
C ILE A 565 -8.01 -4.44 19.24
N ASN A 566 -6.86 -4.69 19.88
CA ASN A 566 -6.71 -4.62 21.34
C ASN A 566 -6.35 -3.21 21.82
N VAL A 567 -5.48 -2.50 21.08
CA VAL A 567 -4.97 -1.17 21.45
C VAL A 567 -5.04 -0.22 20.28
N PHE A 568 -5.65 0.95 20.48
CA PHE A 568 -5.53 2.07 19.54
C PHE A 568 -4.61 3.15 20.10
N THR A 569 -3.76 3.73 19.24
CA THR A 569 -3.10 5.01 19.50
C THR A 569 -3.50 6.03 18.45
N SER A 570 -3.54 7.31 18.83
CA SER A 570 -3.51 8.41 17.88
C SER A 570 -2.74 9.55 18.51
N THR A 571 -1.67 10.00 17.84
CA THR A 571 -0.78 11.04 18.38
C THR A 571 -0.67 12.21 17.42
N PHE A 572 -0.98 13.41 17.93
CA PHE A 572 -0.99 14.68 17.22
C PHE A 572 -1.88 14.70 15.96
N CYS A 573 -3.00 13.95 15.95
CA CYS A 573 -3.85 13.81 14.77
C CYS A 573 -5.32 14.23 14.95
N LEU A 574 -5.94 14.02 16.11
CA LEU A 574 -7.39 14.28 16.30
C LEU A 574 -7.81 15.76 16.33
N HIS A 575 -6.86 16.69 16.15
CA HIS A 575 -7.17 18.10 15.91
C HIS A 575 -7.47 18.39 14.42
N TRP A 576 -7.18 17.46 13.52
CA TRP A 576 -7.56 17.54 12.11
C TRP A 576 -9.02 17.13 11.91
N LEU A 577 -9.81 18.07 11.42
CA LEU A 577 -11.20 17.85 11.05
C LEU A 577 -11.28 16.99 9.79
N SER A 578 -12.37 16.23 9.64
CA SER A 578 -12.62 15.43 8.44
C SER A 578 -12.78 16.29 7.18
N GLN A 579 -13.21 17.54 7.37
CA GLN A 579 -13.35 18.56 6.33
C GLN A 579 -13.37 19.97 6.95
N VAL A 580 -13.18 20.99 6.11
CA VAL A 580 -13.55 22.38 6.46
C VAL A 580 -15.07 22.45 6.68
N PRO A 581 -15.59 23.14 7.72
CA PRO A 581 -17.02 23.35 7.89
C PRO A 581 -17.61 24.07 6.66
N LYS A 582 -18.72 23.58 6.12
CA LYS A 582 -19.25 24.08 4.82
C LYS A 582 -19.65 25.55 4.92
N GLU A 583 -20.13 25.96 6.08
CA GLU A 583 -20.60 27.31 6.40
C GLU A 583 -19.47 28.36 6.44
N VAL A 584 -18.19 27.97 6.58
CA VAL A 584 -17.08 28.95 6.63
C VAL A 584 -16.51 29.28 5.24
N ALA A 585 -16.84 28.47 4.23
CA ALA A 585 -16.48 28.68 2.83
C ALA A 585 -17.61 29.31 2.00
N ASP A 586 -18.86 29.29 2.49
CA ASP A 586 -20.00 29.93 1.83
C ASP A 586 -20.03 31.45 2.09
N LYS A 587 -19.85 32.24 1.03
CA LYS A 587 -19.89 33.72 1.06
C LYS A 587 -21.21 34.32 1.56
N LEU A 588 -22.31 33.56 1.56
CA LEU A 588 -23.62 34.00 2.04
C LEU A 588 -23.87 33.65 3.51
N SER A 589 -23.01 32.83 4.10
CA SER A 589 -23.10 32.40 5.50
C SER A 589 -22.53 33.47 6.45
N PRO A 590 -23.15 33.70 7.63
CA PRO A 590 -22.55 34.56 8.66
C PRO A 590 -21.25 33.98 9.25
N ALA A 591 -20.98 32.68 9.03
CA ALA A 591 -19.74 32.02 9.45
C ALA A 591 -18.59 32.17 8.43
N TYR A 592 -18.79 32.85 7.29
CA TYR A 592 -17.78 33.00 6.24
C TYR A 592 -16.48 33.61 6.77
N ASN A 593 -15.36 32.90 6.64
CA ASN A 593 -14.09 33.26 7.29
C ASN A 593 -13.30 34.32 6.52
N LYS A 594 -13.93 35.46 6.25
CA LYS A 594 -13.36 36.52 5.40
C LYS A 594 -12.10 37.15 6.00
N GLY A 595 -11.05 37.30 5.21
CA GLY A 595 -9.76 37.90 5.59
C GLY A 595 -8.92 37.05 6.53
N LYS A 596 -9.26 35.76 6.64
CA LYS A 596 -8.78 34.80 7.64
C LYS A 596 -8.58 33.44 6.99
N VAL A 597 -7.69 32.63 7.57
CA VAL A 597 -7.46 31.24 7.13
C VAL A 597 -7.51 30.23 8.27
N PHE A 598 -7.46 30.71 9.51
CA PHE A 598 -7.73 29.95 10.73
C PHE A 598 -9.00 30.45 11.41
N VAL A 599 -9.58 29.63 12.29
CA VAL A 599 -10.65 30.04 13.20
C VAL A 599 -10.16 30.94 14.35
N HIS A 600 -8.85 31.09 14.52
CA HIS A 600 -8.28 31.93 15.57
C HIS A 600 -8.59 33.42 15.35
N SER A 601 -9.28 34.04 16.31
CA SER A 601 -9.81 35.41 16.20
C SER A 601 -10.73 35.63 14.97
N ALA A 602 -11.47 34.60 14.56
CA ALA A 602 -12.55 34.69 13.57
C ALA A 602 -13.88 35.14 14.20
N SER A 603 -15.00 35.10 13.47
CA SER A 603 -16.32 35.39 14.03
C SER A 603 -16.79 34.28 15.00
N GLU A 604 -17.75 34.60 15.87
CA GLU A 604 -18.36 33.62 16.77
C GLU A 604 -19.03 32.49 15.95
N GLU A 605 -19.68 32.84 14.85
CA GLU A 605 -20.33 31.90 13.93
C GLU A 605 -19.32 30.96 13.25
N THR A 606 -18.15 31.45 12.83
CA THR A 606 -17.04 30.61 12.35
C THR A 606 -16.57 29.67 13.45
N GLY A 607 -16.37 30.17 14.68
CA GLY A 607 -15.98 29.36 15.84
C GLY A 607 -16.98 28.24 16.16
N VAL A 608 -18.28 28.55 16.15
CA VAL A 608 -19.37 27.60 16.39
C VAL A 608 -19.51 26.59 15.25
N ALA A 609 -19.15 26.94 14.00
CA ALA A 609 -19.09 25.97 12.89
C ALA A 609 -17.93 24.97 13.07
N TYR A 610 -16.72 25.46 13.40
CA TYR A 610 -15.55 24.61 13.69
C TYR A 610 -15.78 23.67 14.89
N ARG A 611 -16.34 24.16 16.00
CA ARG A 611 -16.67 23.31 17.16
C ARG A 611 -17.66 22.20 16.78
N ARG A 612 -18.71 22.51 16.02
CA ARG A 612 -19.71 21.52 15.57
C ARG A 612 -19.08 20.44 14.68
N GLN A 613 -18.17 20.82 13.78
CA GLN A 613 -17.43 19.87 12.95
C GLN A 613 -16.56 18.96 13.82
N PHE A 614 -15.79 19.52 14.78
CA PHE A 614 -15.00 18.72 15.74
C PHE A 614 -15.87 17.73 16.54
N GLN A 615 -16.99 18.18 17.11
CA GLN A 615 -17.89 17.32 17.87
C GLN A 615 -18.47 16.19 17.01
N SER A 616 -18.86 16.48 15.76
CA SER A 616 -19.35 15.48 14.80
C SER A 616 -18.29 14.45 14.45
N ASP A 617 -17.08 14.91 14.13
CA ASP A 617 -15.92 14.09 13.77
C ASP A 617 -15.48 13.19 14.92
N MET A 618 -15.32 13.76 16.11
CA MET A 618 -14.94 13.02 17.32
C MET A 618 -15.99 11.96 17.69
N ALA A 619 -17.28 12.29 17.60
CA ALA A 619 -18.34 11.32 17.86
C ALA A 619 -18.35 10.20 16.79
N ARG A 620 -18.02 10.50 15.53
CA ARG A 620 -17.88 9.47 14.47
C ARG A 620 -16.67 8.58 14.71
N PHE A 621 -15.53 9.17 15.09
CA PHE A 621 -14.31 8.48 15.50
C PHE A 621 -14.58 7.51 16.66
N LEU A 622 -15.15 7.97 17.77
CA LEU A 622 -15.41 7.14 18.96
C LEU A 622 -16.32 5.95 18.64
N ARG A 623 -17.45 6.16 17.96
CA ARG A 623 -18.35 5.07 17.51
C ARG A 623 -17.63 4.02 16.66
N CYS A 624 -16.75 4.45 15.74
CA CYS A 624 -15.98 3.53 14.91
C CYS A 624 -14.97 2.73 15.75
N ARG A 625 -14.21 3.39 16.64
CA ARG A 625 -13.24 2.72 17.52
C ARG A 625 -13.90 1.75 18.51
N ALA A 626 -15.04 2.13 19.09
CA ALA A 626 -15.79 1.28 20.02
C ALA A 626 -16.25 -0.03 19.35
N LYS A 627 -16.67 0.07 18.09
CA LYS A 627 -17.09 -1.07 17.27
C LYS A 627 -15.91 -1.99 16.90
N GLU A 628 -14.74 -1.42 16.65
CA GLU A 628 -13.52 -2.12 16.21
C GLU A 628 -12.69 -2.72 17.34
N MET A 629 -12.78 -2.17 18.54
CA MET A 629 -11.99 -2.59 19.70
C MET A 629 -12.53 -3.88 20.32
N LYS A 630 -11.63 -4.74 20.77
CA LYS A 630 -11.94 -5.95 21.54
C LYS A 630 -12.44 -5.59 22.95
N PRO A 631 -13.36 -6.38 23.54
CA PRO A 631 -13.71 -6.25 24.96
C PRO A 631 -12.48 -6.28 25.85
N GLY A 632 -12.32 -5.27 26.72
CA GLY A 632 -11.13 -5.10 27.55
C GLY A 632 -9.93 -4.46 26.86
N GLY A 633 -10.08 -3.93 25.64
CA GLY A 633 -9.09 -3.10 24.98
C GLY A 633 -8.98 -1.69 25.57
N ALA A 634 -7.95 -0.96 25.14
CA ALA A 634 -7.67 0.40 25.57
C ALA A 634 -7.27 1.30 24.38
N MET A 635 -7.39 2.61 24.56
CA MET A 635 -7.02 3.62 23.57
C MET A 635 -6.28 4.78 24.21
N PHE A 636 -5.15 5.15 23.63
CA PHE A 636 -4.31 6.27 24.08
C PHE A 636 -4.32 7.39 23.03
N LEU A 637 -4.77 8.58 23.43
CA LEU A 637 -4.97 9.71 22.55
C LEU A 637 -4.12 10.90 23.00
N VAL A 638 -3.42 11.51 22.05
CA VAL A 638 -2.70 12.78 22.24
C VAL A 638 -3.06 13.69 21.07
N PHE A 639 -3.55 14.89 21.33
CA PHE A 639 -3.82 15.87 20.26
C PHE A 639 -3.79 17.31 20.80
N LEU A 640 -3.70 18.28 19.88
CA LEU A 640 -3.65 19.69 20.23
C LEU A 640 -4.93 20.10 20.96
N GLY A 641 -4.78 20.78 22.09
CA GLY A 641 -5.89 21.31 22.87
C GLY A 641 -5.57 22.68 23.44
N ARG A 642 -6.53 23.22 24.19
CA ARG A 642 -6.48 24.56 24.76
C ARG A 642 -7.14 24.62 26.14
N PRO A 643 -6.77 25.60 26.99
CA PRO A 643 -7.55 25.92 28.18
C PRO A 643 -8.96 26.39 27.80
N SER A 644 -9.92 26.20 28.68
CA SER A 644 -11.19 26.94 28.60
C SER A 644 -10.92 28.44 28.77
N SER A 645 -11.43 29.27 27.84
CA SER A 645 -11.26 30.72 27.83
C SER A 645 -12.58 31.48 27.64
N SER A 646 -12.61 32.74 28.07
CA SER A 646 -13.81 33.61 28.01
C SER A 646 -14.20 34.04 26.59
N THR A 647 -13.32 33.84 25.62
CA THR A 647 -13.50 34.17 24.20
C THR A 647 -14.10 33.03 23.37
N GLY A 648 -14.44 31.90 24.00
CA GLY A 648 -15.15 30.81 23.33
C GLY A 648 -14.31 30.10 22.26
N PRO A 649 -14.92 29.51 21.20
CA PRO A 649 -14.21 28.65 20.25
C PRO A 649 -13.22 29.38 19.31
N THR A 650 -13.23 30.72 19.26
CA THR A 650 -12.33 31.51 18.41
C THR A 650 -10.96 31.75 19.03
N ASP A 651 -10.76 31.43 20.31
CA ASP A 651 -9.42 31.35 20.90
C ASP A 651 -8.90 29.91 20.85
N GLN A 652 -7.95 29.71 19.94
CA GLN A 652 -7.27 28.43 19.69
C GLN A 652 -5.95 28.27 20.48
N GLY A 653 -5.68 29.14 21.46
CA GLY A 653 -4.46 29.11 22.28
C GLY A 653 -3.26 29.85 21.68
N HIS A 654 -2.30 30.19 22.54
CA HIS A 654 -1.19 31.11 22.25
C HIS A 654 -0.26 30.66 21.11
N SER A 655 0.05 29.36 20.98
CA SER A 655 0.92 28.91 19.89
C SER A 655 0.23 28.98 18.52
N LEU A 656 -1.08 28.67 18.43
CA LEU A 656 -1.83 28.86 17.19
C LEU A 656 -2.10 30.34 16.87
N ARG A 657 -2.20 31.21 17.89
CA ARG A 657 -2.21 32.68 17.71
C ARG A 657 -0.97 33.14 16.92
N LEU A 658 0.24 32.78 17.38
CA LEU A 658 1.48 33.20 16.72
C LEU A 658 1.65 32.57 15.33
N PHE A 659 1.50 31.24 15.22
CA PHE A 659 1.64 30.55 13.94
C PHE A 659 0.60 31.03 12.91
N GLY A 660 -0.64 31.20 13.34
CA GLY A 660 -1.74 31.69 12.50
C GLY A 660 -1.52 33.13 12.07
N ALA A 661 -1.09 34.01 12.98
CA ALA A 661 -0.82 35.41 12.64
C ALA A 661 0.31 35.55 11.60
N MET A 662 1.46 34.88 11.79
CA MET A 662 2.56 34.92 10.81
C MET A 662 2.13 34.41 9.43
N PHE A 663 1.30 33.36 9.40
CA PHE A 663 0.82 32.74 8.17
C PHE A 663 -0.22 33.63 7.47
N GLU A 664 -1.23 34.14 8.19
CA GLU A 664 -2.22 35.09 7.67
C GLU A 664 -1.60 36.40 7.20
N ASP A 665 -0.59 36.90 7.90
CA ASP A 665 0.16 38.07 7.44
C ASP A 665 0.96 37.78 6.17
N SER A 666 1.54 36.58 6.03
CA SER A 666 2.24 36.19 4.79
C SER A 666 1.29 36.14 3.59
N TRP A 667 0.02 35.75 3.80
CA TRP A 667 -1.04 35.89 2.80
C TRP A 667 -1.37 37.36 2.51
N ARG A 668 -1.50 38.21 3.54
CA ARG A 668 -1.74 39.65 3.38
C ARG A 668 -0.61 40.36 2.61
N ASP A 669 0.64 39.97 2.81
CA ASP A 669 1.79 40.48 2.07
C ASP A 669 1.66 40.17 0.57
N LEU A 670 1.36 38.91 0.20
CA LEU A 670 1.11 38.51 -1.20
C LEU A 670 -0.05 39.26 -1.85
N ILE A 671 -1.09 39.61 -1.07
CA ILE A 671 -2.22 40.43 -1.55
C ILE A 671 -1.82 41.89 -1.72
N GLY A 672 -1.07 42.46 -0.77
CA GLY A 672 -0.58 43.84 -0.83
C GLY A 672 0.41 44.07 -1.99
N GLU A 673 1.18 43.04 -2.34
CA GLU A 673 2.07 43.02 -3.50
C GLU A 673 1.34 42.74 -4.83
N GLY A 674 0.05 42.36 -4.80
CA GLY A 674 -0.74 42.01 -5.98
C GLY A 674 -0.37 40.67 -6.64
N ILE A 675 0.36 39.81 -5.93
CA ILE A 675 0.76 38.47 -6.38
C ILE A 675 -0.42 37.48 -6.28
N VAL A 676 -1.29 37.70 -5.29
CA VAL A 676 -2.46 36.86 -4.97
C VAL A 676 -3.67 37.78 -4.78
N ASP A 677 -4.84 37.39 -5.28
CA ASP A 677 -6.09 38.11 -5.00
C ASP A 677 -6.64 37.77 -3.60
N ALA A 678 -7.42 38.69 -3.01
CA ALA A 678 -7.98 38.48 -1.67
C ALA A 678 -8.95 37.29 -1.59
N GLU A 679 -9.61 36.94 -2.69
CA GLU A 679 -10.57 35.83 -2.75
C GLU A 679 -9.89 34.46 -2.58
N ARG A 680 -8.64 34.30 -3.03
CA ARG A 680 -7.82 33.11 -2.74
C ARG A 680 -7.52 32.94 -1.26
N MET A 681 -7.30 34.03 -0.51
CA MET A 681 -7.16 33.95 0.94
C MET A 681 -8.50 33.65 1.61
N ASP A 682 -9.56 34.40 1.27
CA ASP A 682 -10.91 34.25 1.85
C ASP A 682 -11.52 32.85 1.59
N SER A 683 -11.02 32.10 0.60
CA SER A 683 -11.44 30.72 0.30
C SER A 683 -10.53 29.65 0.93
N PHE A 684 -9.33 30.00 1.41
CA PHE A 684 -8.41 29.05 2.04
C PHE A 684 -8.69 28.92 3.54
N ASN A 685 -9.15 27.76 3.98
CA ASN A 685 -9.45 27.50 5.39
C ASN A 685 -8.74 26.24 5.87
N VAL A 686 -7.99 26.34 6.98
CA VAL A 686 -7.29 25.19 7.55
C VAL A 686 -8.29 24.32 8.34
N PRO A 687 -8.43 23.01 8.05
CA PRO A 687 -9.36 22.12 8.73
C PRO A 687 -8.79 21.61 10.07
N SER A 688 -8.51 22.53 11.00
CA SER A 688 -7.92 22.22 12.30
C SER A 688 -8.68 22.91 13.44
N TYR A 689 -8.88 22.20 14.55
CA TYR A 689 -9.52 22.72 15.76
C TYR A 689 -8.83 22.19 17.03
N ALA A 690 -8.43 23.11 17.92
CA ALA A 690 -7.98 22.80 19.27
C ALA A 690 -9.18 22.82 20.23
N ALA A 691 -9.54 21.66 20.78
CA ALA A 691 -10.64 21.53 21.73
C ALA A 691 -10.22 21.83 23.18
N THR A 692 -11.16 22.20 24.04
CA THR A 692 -10.95 22.16 25.49
C THR A 692 -11.15 20.74 26.06
N LEU A 693 -10.75 20.52 27.32
CA LEU A 693 -11.04 19.27 28.02
C LEU A 693 -12.55 19.03 28.14
N GLU A 694 -13.34 20.08 28.34
CA GLU A 694 -14.80 20.02 28.45
C GLU A 694 -15.45 19.66 27.11
N GLU A 695 -15.01 20.28 26.00
CA GLU A 695 -15.52 20.00 24.65
C GLU A 695 -15.23 18.55 24.20
N PHE A 696 -14.08 18.00 24.61
CA PHE A 696 -13.77 16.59 24.37
C PHE A 696 -14.55 15.66 25.31
N ARG A 697 -14.66 16.02 26.61
CA ARG A 697 -15.37 15.21 27.62
C ARG A 697 -16.86 15.07 27.30
N GLU A 698 -17.50 16.15 26.87
CA GLU A 698 -18.90 16.20 26.40
C GLU A 698 -19.15 15.08 25.37
N VAL A 699 -18.31 14.99 24.34
CA VAL A 699 -18.46 13.99 23.26
C VAL A 699 -18.19 12.56 23.72
N VAL A 700 -17.27 12.34 24.66
CA VAL A 700 -16.99 11.01 25.21
C VAL A 700 -18.13 10.51 26.11
N ASP A 701 -18.68 11.39 26.95
CA ASP A 701 -19.81 11.05 27.83
C ASP A 701 -21.11 10.85 27.04
N ASP A 702 -21.35 11.64 25.98
CA ASP A 702 -22.50 11.49 25.08
C ASP A 702 -22.45 10.21 24.22
N ASP A 703 -21.26 9.77 23.81
CA ASP A 703 -21.07 8.50 23.10
C ASP A 703 -21.25 7.29 24.03
N GLY A 704 -20.74 7.38 25.25
CA GLY A 704 -20.93 6.40 26.32
C GLY A 704 -20.20 5.06 26.13
N SER A 705 -19.47 4.84 25.03
CA SER A 705 -18.78 3.56 24.79
C SER A 705 -17.49 3.36 25.59
N PHE A 706 -16.96 4.41 26.21
CA PHE A 706 -15.62 4.41 26.81
C PHE A 706 -15.61 4.91 28.25
N VAL A 707 -14.87 4.19 29.11
CA VAL A 707 -14.46 4.66 30.43
C VAL A 707 -13.21 5.52 30.31
N VAL A 708 -13.26 6.74 30.82
CA VAL A 708 -12.10 7.65 30.86
C VAL A 708 -11.21 7.30 32.06
N ASN A 709 -10.03 6.74 31.78
CA ASN A 709 -9.01 6.41 32.78
C ASN A 709 -8.16 7.63 33.17
N ARG A 710 -7.85 8.49 32.19
CA ARG A 710 -7.06 9.73 32.34
C ARG A 710 -7.53 10.75 31.31
N LEU A 711 -7.62 12.01 31.69
CA LEU A 711 -7.90 13.14 30.82
C LEU A 711 -7.27 14.40 31.41
N GLU A 712 -6.28 14.96 30.72
CA GLU A 712 -5.51 16.11 31.21
C GLU A 712 -4.99 16.98 30.06
N LEU A 713 -4.63 18.22 30.38
CA LEU A 713 -3.99 19.16 29.47
C LEU A 713 -2.52 19.29 29.84
N VAL A 714 -1.61 18.88 28.95
CA VAL A 714 -0.16 18.80 29.18
C VAL A 714 0.56 19.82 28.31
N MET A 715 1.58 20.48 28.87
CA MET A 715 2.49 21.32 28.09
C MET A 715 3.52 20.44 27.36
N GLY A 716 3.51 20.51 26.03
CA GLY A 716 4.53 19.95 25.16
C GLY A 716 5.84 20.76 25.15
N GLY A 717 6.86 20.18 24.54
CA GLY A 717 8.18 20.76 24.36
C GLY A 717 8.25 21.77 23.22
N ARG A 718 9.45 22.28 22.99
CA ARG A 718 9.73 23.38 22.04
C ARG A 718 9.47 22.93 20.61
N VAL A 719 8.49 23.53 19.95
CA VAL A 719 8.30 23.29 18.51
C VAL A 719 9.38 24.05 17.73
N ALA A 720 10.13 23.34 16.90
CA ALA A 720 11.07 23.87 15.91
C ALA A 720 12.28 24.70 16.43
N VAL A 721 12.66 24.60 17.71
CA VAL A 721 13.80 25.35 18.30
C VAL A 721 14.76 24.47 19.12
N ASP A 722 15.38 23.48 18.48
CA ASP A 722 16.47 22.68 19.07
C ASP A 722 17.83 23.01 18.44
N GLY A 723 18.67 23.74 19.15
CA GLY A 723 19.99 24.17 18.70
C GLY A 723 20.31 25.57 19.19
N ASP A 724 21.21 26.25 18.49
CA ASP A 724 21.62 27.62 18.80
C ASP A 724 20.41 28.58 18.65
N SER A 725 19.78 28.93 19.78
CA SER A 725 18.58 29.78 19.84
C SER A 725 18.84 31.21 19.38
N ASP A 726 20.12 31.58 19.29
CA ASP A 726 20.59 32.92 19.04
C ASP A 726 20.71 33.20 17.53
N ASP A 727 20.76 32.16 16.67
CA ASP A 727 20.61 32.31 15.22
C ASP A 727 19.12 32.45 14.84
N ARG A 728 18.66 33.71 14.81
CA ARG A 728 17.33 34.12 14.34
C ARG A 728 16.98 33.58 12.95
N ARG A 729 17.96 33.35 12.05
CA ARG A 729 17.74 32.76 10.73
C ARG A 729 17.49 31.25 10.79
N ALA A 730 18.16 30.55 11.70
CA ALA A 730 17.88 29.14 11.96
C ALA A 730 16.47 28.97 12.53
N VAL A 731 16.06 29.81 13.50
CA VAL A 731 14.68 29.84 14.02
C VAL A 731 13.69 30.07 12.88
N GLY A 732 13.89 31.12 12.08
CA GLY A 732 13.03 31.43 10.94
C GLY A 732 12.86 30.27 9.94
N ARG A 733 13.97 29.66 9.51
CA ARG A 733 13.97 28.48 8.61
C ARG A 733 13.24 27.29 9.21
N ARG A 734 13.45 26.99 10.50
CA ARG A 734 12.85 25.83 11.17
C ARG A 734 11.34 26.00 11.34
N VAL A 735 10.89 27.17 11.73
CA VAL A 735 9.46 27.51 11.83
C VAL A 735 8.78 27.42 10.47
N ALA A 736 9.37 28.01 9.42
CA ALA A 736 8.81 27.94 8.07
C ALA A 736 8.78 26.51 7.52
N ASN A 737 9.84 25.73 7.72
CA ASN A 737 9.88 24.31 7.31
C ASN A 737 8.87 23.46 8.09
N ASN A 738 8.67 23.72 9.38
CA ASN A 738 7.64 23.06 10.18
C ASN A 738 6.24 23.39 9.66
N GLN A 739 5.88 24.68 9.52
CA GLN A 739 4.60 25.08 8.91
C GLN A 739 4.42 24.52 7.50
N ARG A 740 5.47 24.49 6.68
CA ARG A 740 5.41 23.91 5.33
C ARG A 740 5.21 22.40 5.34
N SER A 741 5.80 21.68 6.28
CA SER A 741 5.57 20.23 6.41
C SER A 741 4.13 19.89 6.83
N VAL A 742 3.42 20.84 7.45
CA VAL A 742 2.05 20.68 7.97
C VAL A 742 1.00 21.20 6.99
N PHE A 743 1.16 22.43 6.49
CA PHE A 743 0.18 23.10 5.62
C PHE A 743 0.57 23.11 4.13
N GLY A 744 1.82 22.79 3.80
CA GLY A 744 2.35 22.85 2.44
C GLY A 744 1.47 22.16 1.40
N PRO A 745 1.09 20.88 1.59
CA PRO A 745 0.21 20.18 0.64
C PRO A 745 -1.14 20.88 0.40
N LEU A 746 -1.74 21.46 1.45
CA LEU A 746 -3.00 22.20 1.34
C LEU A 746 -2.83 23.51 0.56
N VAL A 747 -1.76 24.27 0.84
CA VAL A 747 -1.45 25.52 0.12
C VAL A 747 -1.08 25.23 -1.34
N GLU A 748 -0.24 24.24 -1.58
CA GLU A 748 0.19 23.83 -2.92
C GLU A 748 -0.99 23.35 -3.77
N ALA A 749 -1.98 22.68 -3.18
CA ALA A 749 -3.23 22.31 -3.86
C ALA A 749 -4.14 23.51 -4.18
N HIS A 750 -4.15 24.55 -3.33
CA HIS A 750 -5.05 25.70 -3.45
C HIS A 750 -4.52 26.81 -4.39
N ILE A 751 -3.25 27.20 -4.26
CA ILE A 751 -2.63 28.28 -5.06
C ILE A 751 -1.53 27.82 -6.00
N GLY A 752 -1.16 26.53 -5.97
CA GLY A 752 -0.07 25.99 -6.78
C GLY A 752 1.30 26.19 -6.15
N LYS A 753 2.22 25.27 -6.45
CA LYS A 753 3.54 25.16 -5.82
C LYS A 753 4.34 26.47 -5.78
N ALA A 754 4.44 27.18 -6.91
CA ALA A 754 5.25 28.40 -6.99
C ALA A 754 4.74 29.53 -6.07
N LEU A 755 3.42 29.64 -5.86
CA LEU A 755 2.86 30.64 -4.93
C LEU A 755 2.95 30.17 -3.48
N ALA A 756 2.91 28.85 -3.23
CA ALA A 756 3.22 28.30 -1.92
C ALA A 756 4.69 28.53 -1.52
N ASP A 757 5.64 28.39 -2.45
CA ASP A 757 7.05 28.71 -2.25
C ASP A 757 7.20 30.18 -1.77
N GLU A 758 6.59 31.13 -2.47
CA GLU A 758 6.58 32.56 -2.11
C GLU A 758 5.90 32.86 -0.75
N LEU A 759 4.84 32.12 -0.39
CA LEU A 759 4.18 32.23 0.91
C LEU A 759 5.14 31.79 2.04
N PHE A 760 5.77 30.61 1.92
CA PHE A 760 6.64 30.09 2.97
C PHE A 760 7.96 30.86 3.11
N VAL A 761 8.43 31.55 2.06
CA VAL A 761 9.52 32.53 2.17
C VAL A 761 9.12 33.71 3.07
N ARG A 762 7.89 34.22 2.95
CA ARG A 762 7.39 35.30 3.82
C ARG A 762 7.16 34.83 5.26
N VAL A 763 6.66 33.61 5.45
CA VAL A 763 6.59 32.95 6.78
C VAL A 763 7.98 32.88 7.42
N GLN A 764 9.01 32.49 6.67
CA GLN A 764 10.39 32.44 7.16
C GLN A 764 10.89 33.81 7.62
N SER A 765 10.68 34.86 6.81
CA SER A 765 11.08 36.22 7.14
C SER A 765 10.36 36.76 8.38
N ARG A 766 9.08 36.45 8.55
CA ARG A 766 8.31 36.83 9.75
C ARG A 766 8.77 36.06 11.00
N ALA A 767 9.07 34.78 10.87
CA ALA A 767 9.64 34.00 11.96
C ALA A 767 11.07 34.43 12.35
N GLU A 768 11.89 34.90 11.40
CA GLU A 768 13.19 35.54 11.69
C GLU A 768 13.01 36.90 12.41
N ALA A 769 11.96 37.66 12.08
CA ALA A 769 11.64 38.94 12.72
C ALA A 769 11.06 38.77 14.15
N CYS A 770 10.27 37.73 14.40
CA CYS A 770 9.68 37.39 15.71
C CYS A 770 10.49 36.36 16.51
N ALA A 771 11.72 36.03 16.10
CA ALA A 771 12.49 34.92 16.66
C ALA A 771 12.61 34.91 18.21
N GLU A 772 12.74 36.07 18.85
CA GLU A 772 12.81 36.18 20.32
C GLU A 772 11.48 35.83 21.00
N GLU A 773 10.37 36.40 20.53
CA GLU A 773 9.00 36.05 20.99
C GLU A 773 8.70 34.57 20.75
N ILE A 774 9.15 34.03 19.62
CA ILE A 774 9.03 32.61 19.25
C ILE A 774 9.80 31.68 20.22
N VAL A 775 11.04 32.04 20.59
CA VAL A 775 11.90 31.24 21.49
C VAL A 775 11.35 31.20 22.93
N ASP A 776 10.63 32.23 23.37
CA ASP A 776 9.95 32.27 24.67
C ASP A 776 8.53 31.67 24.63
N GLU A 777 7.70 31.98 23.61
CA GLU A 777 6.29 31.53 23.55
C GLU A 777 6.08 30.11 22.97
N MET A 778 6.92 29.62 22.04
CA MET A 778 6.80 28.23 21.52
C MET A 778 7.23 27.14 22.52
N ARG A 779 7.40 27.52 23.78
CA ARG A 779 7.51 26.61 24.93
C ARG A 779 6.16 26.07 25.40
N VAL A 780 5.04 26.59 24.89
CA VAL A 780 3.69 26.35 25.44
C VAL A 780 2.70 25.81 24.40
N HIS A 781 3.05 24.69 23.75
CA HIS A 781 2.05 23.89 23.05
C HIS A 781 1.25 23.07 24.06
N MET A 782 -0.07 23.23 24.09
CA MET A 782 -0.92 22.43 24.99
C MET A 782 -1.53 21.26 24.24
N HIS A 783 -1.43 20.06 24.81
CA HIS A 783 -1.98 18.83 24.26
C HIS A 783 -2.96 18.21 25.26
N ILE A 784 -4.12 17.77 24.77
CA ILE A 784 -4.97 16.86 25.52
C ILE A 784 -4.29 15.49 25.47
N VAL A 785 -4.04 14.90 26.64
CA VAL A 785 -3.62 13.51 26.81
C VAL A 785 -4.78 12.76 27.45
N CYS A 786 -5.23 11.68 26.80
CA CYS A 786 -6.35 10.89 27.25
C CYS A 786 -6.07 9.38 27.17
N SER A 787 -6.53 8.66 28.19
CA SER A 787 -6.55 7.21 28.28
C SER A 787 -7.98 6.73 28.41
N LEU A 788 -8.41 5.86 27.50
CA LEU A 788 -9.76 5.31 27.43
C LEU A 788 -9.72 3.79 27.49
N SER A 789 -10.71 3.17 28.11
CA SER A 789 -10.97 1.73 28.05
C SER A 789 -12.37 1.49 27.49
N LEU A 790 -12.56 0.43 26.70
CA LEU A 790 -13.89 0.03 26.24
C LEU A 790 -14.74 -0.41 27.45
N ALA A 791 -15.96 0.11 27.55
CA ALA A 791 -16.90 -0.15 28.66
C ALA A 791 -17.48 -1.59 28.66
#